data_AF-A0A2D5T302-F1
#
_entry.id   AF-A0A2D5T302-F1
#
_cell.length_a   1.000
_cell.length_b   1.000
_cell.length_c   1.000
_cell.angle_alpha   90.00
_cell.angle_beta   90.00
_cell.angle_gamma   90.00
#
_symmetry.space_group_name_H-M   'P 1'
#
loop_
_entity.id
_entity.type
_entity.pdbx_description
1 polymer ?
#
loop_
_entity_poly.entity_id
_entity_poly.type
_entity_poly.pdbx_seq_one_letter_code
_entity_poly.pdbx_strand_id
1 'polypeptide(L)'
;MNFKLSTLLSLFLFFSLQTYSMPDLLRLDEERIIYWQEKKLGRTLSEYEKRQLINGYIQNSGKRKVSALQAPLAASRKQAKQSVKYSQSNVVDTLRSVKILTILVDFPDLLSSSPGLEPEDTDMFYNNYSAEHYSNLLFSTTGYTGPSEQTLKSARQFYREVTGNNFDLTGQVYGWVTAKNNAAYYGKRNGEDRDANVTVLIKEAVESLVSQGVDLSEFDLTDLNDIDGDGIINEPDGVIDHILVFHSSIGEEAGGGALGENAIWSHRFFVTENNQPASIQGSNIKAYNYTINPIDAGIGVVVHEFGHDLGLPDEYDLKDINIGEPVANWSVMSSGSWMGELRGSAPGMFSPKNLDFLQTRFGGNWTNQVNIDLNDLSNTNTYNLTHAGVHSDAIKQLKIQLPPNLEDFIKPNSGSLQYYSGEGNNLNNQMSFSIELPESKSVILKMLSQFSIESDYDVFQVFVNSQAIAGNATKATHPNYPNVKHYLDGNSFAGDKVSGEFVELSYDLTAFNNQEVTITFVYQSDEAISYFGIVLDDIRILADNSVVYLDDVDSNETTKLNGFRKIGRYKSGAEHAYYVQLRSHQGVDQGLKLAQYAAGLTLWYSNENYDDNNTSEHQGFGDLLVVDTDQRPIYRSNNTTLAESSIQVRDAALRLNDQSAGLGDSDLSPITAFDDSNDYSFEVQPESGVNIPLYGLSISLLDLSASFDTAEIQVSYDMKTSLTYKVDDKKVKFRVNGFVLEETDTFTWTFSDGQQSTELNPEIQFEQYQNYSATFTQTKQDGQTRSETITLNLTKPVEISAFNVSHANGVLTGSVEVSAGLAPYEITWDLGDGSTLVGENITHKYSKNGTYVIIVSVKDSNADVVTQSKQFTITVPLEVTTSLSSNQLSLNASANVSGGSGNYDISWEFGDGNTGTGRSTTHAYTATGTYSVTVIVTDLDTNKVETLSKTINISQQQQSGSGSSGSLFFVLFASIFIIRRIQ
;
A
#
# COMPACT_ATOMS: atom_id res chain seq x y z
N MET A 1 -20.44 -43.29 36.05
CA MET A 1 -19.86 -44.64 36.10
C MET A 1 -20.81 -45.59 35.37
N ASN A 2 -20.29 -46.27 34.34
CA ASN A 2 -20.87 -47.35 33.49
C ASN A 2 -21.93 -46.92 32.45
N PHE A 3 -21.61 -46.71 31.16
CA PHE A 3 -21.10 -47.56 30.05
C PHE A 3 -22.18 -48.20 29.16
N LYS A 4 -21.96 -48.02 27.84
CA LYS A 4 -22.04 -49.00 26.73
C LYS A 4 -23.36 -49.16 25.94
N LEU A 5 -23.36 -48.78 24.64
CA LEU A 5 -23.11 -49.62 23.44
C LEU A 5 -23.36 -48.73 22.17
N SER A 6 -22.38 -48.49 21.28
CA SER A 6 -22.00 -49.31 20.10
C SER A 6 -23.01 -49.20 18.93
N THR A 7 -22.72 -49.09 17.63
CA THR A 7 -21.52 -49.16 16.77
C THR A 7 -22.02 -49.05 15.31
N LEU A 8 -21.12 -48.68 14.38
CA LEU A 8 -21.13 -49.01 12.93
C LEU A 8 -22.17 -48.26 12.05
N LEU A 9 -21.86 -47.72 10.87
CA LEU A 9 -20.72 -47.87 9.97
C LEU A 9 -20.80 -46.75 8.90
N SER A 10 -19.66 -46.10 8.63
CA SER A 10 -19.17 -45.64 7.32
C SER A 10 -20.06 -44.76 6.41
N LEU A 11 -19.53 -43.65 5.90
CA LEU A 11 -18.60 -43.59 4.75
C LEU A 11 -18.63 -42.14 4.14
N PHE A 12 -17.48 -41.44 4.15
CA PHE A 12 -17.14 -40.20 3.40
C PHE A 12 -17.95 -38.90 3.71
N LEU A 13 -17.44 -37.67 3.73
CA LEU A 13 -16.24 -36.97 3.18
C LEU A 13 -15.78 -35.89 4.21
N PHE A 14 -14.49 -35.59 4.42
CA PHE A 14 -13.53 -34.83 3.59
C PHE A 14 -13.86 -33.33 3.31
N PHE A 15 -13.33 -32.46 4.22
CA PHE A 15 -12.73 -31.11 4.08
C PHE A 15 -13.53 -29.79 3.90
N SER A 16 -13.31 -28.81 4.78
CA SER A 16 -13.31 -27.36 4.43
C SER A 16 -11.88 -26.82 4.18
N LEU A 17 -11.72 -25.63 3.57
CA LEU A 17 -10.46 -25.01 3.10
C LEU A 17 -10.61 -23.50 3.27
N GLN A 18 -9.46 -22.83 3.48
CA GLN A 18 -8.98 -21.46 3.76
C GLN A 18 -9.23 -20.33 2.74
N THR A 19 -9.32 -19.12 3.30
CA THR A 19 -9.39 -17.80 2.68
C THR A 19 -8.41 -17.66 1.52
N TYR A 20 -8.84 -16.97 0.45
CA TYR A 20 -8.03 -16.65 -0.72
C TYR A 20 -6.79 -15.82 -0.34
N SER A 21 -5.68 -16.46 0.05
CA SER A 21 -4.37 -15.86 -0.08
C SER A 21 -3.97 -15.93 -1.55
N MET A 22 -3.43 -14.82 -2.07
CA MET A 22 -2.62 -14.84 -3.29
C MET A 22 -1.47 -15.83 -3.07
N PRO A 23 -0.82 -16.40 -4.11
CA PRO A 23 0.44 -17.08 -3.88
C PRO A 23 1.37 -16.14 -3.13
N ASP A 24 1.74 -16.55 -1.92
CA ASP A 24 2.64 -15.84 -1.02
C ASP A 24 4.00 -15.80 -1.70
N LEU A 25 4.58 -14.61 -1.83
CA LEU A 25 5.84 -14.41 -2.52
C LEU A 25 6.91 -14.05 -1.49
N LEU A 26 8.18 -14.26 -1.80
CA LEU A 26 9.25 -13.50 -1.15
C LEU A 26 9.49 -12.18 -1.88
N ARG A 27 9.88 -11.14 -1.11
CA ARG A 27 10.43 -9.89 -1.67
C ARG A 27 11.64 -10.19 -2.56
N LEU A 28 11.64 -9.63 -3.78
CA LEU A 28 12.71 -9.74 -4.78
C LEU A 28 14.09 -9.33 -4.24
N ASP A 29 15.13 -10.06 -4.62
CA ASP A 29 16.53 -9.66 -4.45
C ASP A 29 17.05 -8.96 -5.71
N GLU A 30 16.84 -7.64 -5.77
CA GLU A 30 17.23 -6.83 -6.93
C GLU A 30 18.73 -6.93 -7.25
N GLU A 31 19.58 -6.92 -6.23
CA GLU A 31 21.03 -6.99 -6.39
C GLU A 31 21.45 -8.33 -7.00
N ARG A 32 20.87 -9.45 -6.53
CA ARG A 32 21.17 -10.78 -7.09
C ARG A 32 20.56 -10.97 -8.48
N ILE A 33 19.37 -10.45 -8.75
CA ILE A 33 18.79 -10.48 -10.10
C ILE A 33 19.69 -9.77 -11.09
N ILE A 34 20.19 -8.57 -10.73
CA ILE A 34 21.14 -7.82 -11.55
C ILE A 34 22.44 -8.61 -11.71
N TYR A 35 23.00 -9.14 -10.62
CA TYR A 35 24.22 -9.94 -10.63
C TYR A 35 24.13 -11.12 -11.60
N TRP A 36 23.07 -11.94 -11.51
CA TRP A 36 22.90 -13.11 -12.36
C TRP A 36 22.71 -12.74 -13.82
N GLN A 37 21.99 -11.64 -14.10
CA GLN A 37 21.84 -11.15 -15.46
C GLN A 37 23.16 -10.61 -16.03
N GLU A 38 23.94 -9.88 -15.25
CA GLU A 38 25.27 -9.40 -15.65
C GLU A 38 26.25 -10.56 -15.87
N LYS A 39 26.25 -11.56 -14.97
CA LYS A 39 27.05 -12.78 -15.08
C LYS A 39 26.70 -13.54 -16.37
N LYS A 40 25.41 -13.70 -16.67
CA LYS A 40 24.92 -14.35 -17.90
C LYS A 40 25.33 -13.59 -19.17
N LEU A 41 25.34 -12.26 -19.13
CA LEU A 41 25.71 -11.41 -20.27
C LEU A 41 27.23 -11.20 -20.41
N GLY A 42 28.01 -11.44 -19.35
CA GLY A 42 29.44 -11.14 -19.31
C GLY A 42 29.75 -9.64 -19.37
N ARG A 43 28.80 -8.77 -18.99
CA ARG A 43 28.94 -7.31 -18.95
C ARG A 43 28.04 -6.71 -17.88
N THR A 44 28.37 -5.49 -17.45
CA THR A 44 27.49 -4.71 -16.57
C THR A 44 26.31 -4.12 -17.33
N LEU A 45 25.19 -3.97 -16.63
CA LEU A 45 23.98 -3.32 -17.11
C LEU A 45 24.04 -1.82 -16.83
N SER A 46 23.49 -1.01 -17.75
CA SER A 46 23.21 0.39 -17.47
C SER A 46 22.06 0.53 -16.45
N GLU A 47 21.97 1.66 -15.76
CA GLU A 47 20.88 1.91 -14.79
C GLU A 47 19.47 1.82 -15.43
N TYR A 48 19.36 2.14 -16.71
CA TYR A 48 18.11 1.92 -17.44
C TYR A 48 17.81 0.43 -17.62
N GLU A 49 18.79 -0.38 -18.04
CA GLU A 49 18.63 -1.83 -18.19
C GLU A 49 18.35 -2.53 -16.87
N LYS A 50 19.01 -2.12 -15.77
CA LYS A 50 18.72 -2.62 -14.42
C LYS A 50 17.26 -2.36 -14.05
N ARG A 51 16.77 -1.13 -14.23
CA ARG A 51 15.35 -0.80 -13.97
C ARG A 51 14.39 -1.59 -14.83
N GLN A 52 14.69 -1.77 -16.12
CA GLN A 52 13.82 -2.57 -17.01
C GLN A 52 13.82 -4.05 -16.61
N LEU A 53 14.96 -4.58 -16.15
CA LEU A 53 15.07 -5.94 -15.65
C LEU A 53 14.20 -6.13 -14.39
N ILE A 54 14.38 -5.28 -13.38
CA ILE A 54 13.62 -5.36 -12.13
C ILE A 54 12.11 -5.16 -12.38
N ASN A 55 11.73 -4.16 -13.16
CA ASN A 55 10.32 -3.96 -13.55
C ASN A 55 9.76 -5.17 -14.31
N GLY A 56 10.58 -5.85 -15.12
CA GLY A 56 10.21 -7.09 -15.78
C GLY A 56 9.94 -8.23 -14.79
N TYR A 57 10.71 -8.34 -13.71
CA TYR A 57 10.46 -9.31 -12.64
C TYR A 57 9.21 -8.96 -11.82
N ILE A 58 8.96 -7.67 -11.55
CA ILE A 58 7.77 -7.18 -10.83
C ILE A 58 6.50 -7.37 -11.66
N GLN A 59 6.47 -6.91 -12.92
CA GLN A 59 5.29 -7.03 -13.78
C GLN A 59 4.94 -8.48 -14.11
N ASN A 60 5.96 -9.33 -14.20
CA ASN A 60 5.80 -10.76 -14.46
C ASN A 60 5.86 -11.60 -13.18
N SER A 61 5.67 -10.99 -12.00
CA SER A 61 5.52 -11.71 -10.73
C SER A 61 4.15 -12.41 -10.59
N GLY A 62 3.44 -12.60 -11.71
CA GLY A 62 2.54 -13.70 -11.97
C GLY A 62 1.67 -14.28 -10.85
N LYS A 63 0.36 -14.09 -10.99
CA LYS A 63 -0.68 -14.69 -10.13
C LYS A 63 -0.83 -16.20 -10.40
N ARG A 64 -0.43 -17.06 -9.47
CA ARG A 64 -0.85 -18.46 -9.48
C ARG A 64 -2.35 -18.57 -9.14
N LYS A 65 -3.15 -19.10 -10.08
CA LYS A 65 -4.57 -19.36 -9.83
C LYS A 65 -4.75 -20.50 -8.82
N VAL A 66 -5.37 -20.18 -7.68
CA VAL A 66 -5.79 -21.16 -6.68
C VAL A 66 -7.02 -21.91 -7.20
N SER A 67 -6.97 -23.24 -7.19
CA SER A 67 -8.15 -24.07 -7.37
C SER A 67 -8.70 -24.38 -5.96
N ALA A 68 -9.73 -23.67 -5.53
CA ALA A 68 -10.33 -23.83 -4.21
C ALA A 68 -10.94 -25.23 -4.05
N LEU A 69 -10.70 -25.91 -2.92
CA LEU A 69 -11.36 -27.19 -2.62
C LEU A 69 -12.91 -27.01 -2.71
N GLN A 70 -13.66 -27.98 -3.26
CA GLN A 70 -15.11 -28.12 -3.09
C GLN A 70 -15.35 -29.31 -2.17
N ALA A 71 -16.24 -29.18 -1.18
CA ALA A 71 -16.62 -30.29 -0.32
C ALA A 71 -18.12 -30.34 -0.03
N PRO A 72 -18.68 -31.53 0.26
CA PRO A 72 -20.07 -31.67 0.65
C PRO A 72 -20.27 -32.03 2.14
N LEU A 73 -20.93 -31.11 2.84
CA LEU A 73 -21.75 -31.20 4.08
C LEU A 73 -21.38 -32.19 5.20
N ALA A 74 -20.84 -31.65 6.29
CA ALA A 74 -21.53 -31.61 7.59
C ALA A 74 -21.03 -30.38 8.38
N ALA A 75 -21.81 -29.28 8.35
CA ALA A 75 -21.62 -28.07 9.17
C ALA A 75 -20.18 -27.51 9.26
N SER A 76 -19.62 -26.89 8.20
CA SER A 76 -18.43 -26.02 8.26
C SER A 76 -17.78 -25.72 6.90
N ARG A 77 -17.40 -24.44 6.73
CA ARG A 77 -16.11 -23.86 6.38
C ARG A 77 -15.63 -23.41 4.94
N LYS A 78 -16.37 -23.30 3.83
CA LYS A 78 -16.12 -22.95 2.39
C LYS A 78 -16.15 -21.52 1.76
N GLN A 79 -15.19 -20.63 2.02
CA GLN A 79 -15.15 -19.15 1.78
C GLN A 79 -15.47 -18.48 0.41
N ALA A 80 -15.81 -17.17 0.51
CA ALA A 80 -14.94 -16.08 0.02
C ALA A 80 -14.99 -14.77 0.87
N LYS A 81 -13.81 -14.15 1.01
CA LYS A 81 -13.47 -12.74 1.31
C LYS A 81 -14.13 -11.99 2.47
N GLN A 82 -13.60 -12.18 3.67
CA GLN A 82 -12.97 -11.15 4.53
C GLN A 82 -12.61 -11.79 5.87
N SER A 83 -11.75 -11.11 6.63
CA SER A 83 -11.17 -11.53 7.91
C SER A 83 -12.12 -12.40 8.72
N VAL A 84 -11.75 -13.68 8.87
CA VAL A 84 -12.31 -14.48 9.96
C VAL A 84 -11.85 -13.76 11.22
N LYS A 85 -12.73 -12.94 11.81
CA LYS A 85 -12.67 -12.69 13.25
C LYS A 85 -12.69 -14.07 13.87
N TYR A 86 -11.52 -14.54 14.28
CA TYR A 86 -11.44 -15.59 15.27
C TYR A 86 -12.21 -14.99 16.45
N SER A 87 -13.48 -15.39 16.57
CA SER A 87 -14.14 -15.34 17.86
C SER A 87 -13.10 -15.84 18.85
N GLN A 88 -12.92 -15.15 19.97
CA GLN A 88 -12.12 -15.60 21.10
C GLN A 88 -12.75 -16.90 21.66
N SER A 89 -12.86 -17.93 20.84
CA SER A 89 -13.06 -19.31 21.24
C SER A 89 -11.89 -19.58 22.15
N ASN A 90 -12.21 -19.74 23.44
CA ASN A 90 -11.26 -20.14 24.46
C ASN A 90 -10.36 -21.23 23.86
N VAL A 91 -9.09 -20.93 23.64
CA VAL A 91 -8.11 -21.88 23.09
C VAL A 91 -8.17 -23.12 23.99
N VAL A 92 -8.73 -24.22 23.47
CA VAL A 92 -8.91 -25.47 24.23
C VAL A 92 -7.59 -26.22 24.31
N ASP A 93 -6.73 -26.07 23.29
CA ASP A 93 -5.41 -26.68 23.21
C ASP A 93 -4.35 -25.74 22.62
N THR A 94 -3.12 -25.81 23.15
CA THR A 94 -1.99 -24.94 22.75
C THR A 94 -1.05 -25.70 21.82
N LEU A 95 -0.68 -25.11 20.68
CA LEU A 95 0.32 -25.70 19.78
C LEU A 95 1.73 -25.51 20.37
N ARG A 96 2.35 -26.60 20.84
CA ARG A 96 3.66 -26.59 21.52
C ARG A 96 4.83 -26.97 20.63
N SER A 97 4.56 -27.75 19.59
CA SER A 97 5.61 -28.22 18.68
C SER A 97 5.01 -28.67 17.38
N VAL A 98 5.79 -28.53 16.32
CA VAL A 98 5.48 -29.04 14.99
C VAL A 98 6.57 -30.00 14.53
N LYS A 99 6.23 -30.92 13.63
CA LYS A 99 7.18 -31.86 13.03
C LYS A 99 7.14 -31.74 11.51
N ILE A 100 8.21 -31.19 10.94
CA ILE A 100 8.31 -30.89 9.50
C ILE A 100 8.89 -32.08 8.73
N LEU A 101 8.22 -32.46 7.65
CA LEU A 101 8.78 -33.32 6.61
C LEU A 101 9.58 -32.46 5.63
N THR A 102 10.92 -32.58 5.64
CA THR A 102 11.78 -31.83 4.72
C THR A 102 12.33 -32.73 3.62
N ILE A 103 12.24 -32.28 2.37
CA ILE A 103 12.71 -33.02 1.19
C ILE A 103 13.66 -32.16 0.35
N LEU A 104 14.84 -32.68 0.03
CA LEU A 104 15.76 -32.04 -0.91
C LEU A 104 15.52 -32.58 -2.32
N VAL A 105 15.36 -31.71 -3.31
CA VAL A 105 14.96 -32.09 -4.68
C VAL A 105 15.89 -31.49 -5.73
N ASP A 106 16.54 -32.34 -6.52
CA ASP A 106 17.36 -31.90 -7.65
C ASP A 106 16.76 -32.30 -8.99
N PHE A 107 17.31 -31.76 -10.08
CA PHE A 107 16.78 -31.96 -11.42
C PHE A 107 17.79 -32.71 -12.30
N PRO A 108 17.35 -33.50 -13.29
CA PRO A 108 18.26 -34.19 -14.21
C PRO A 108 19.25 -33.26 -14.93
N ASP A 109 18.91 -32.00 -15.13
CA ASP A 109 19.74 -30.96 -15.75
C ASP A 109 20.42 -30.00 -14.75
N LEU A 110 20.14 -30.14 -13.46
CA LEU A 110 20.80 -29.39 -12.39
C LEU A 110 20.84 -30.27 -11.13
N LEU A 111 21.87 -31.11 -11.03
CA LEU A 111 22.05 -32.01 -9.90
C LEU A 111 22.63 -31.23 -8.71
N SER A 112 22.25 -31.63 -7.50
CA SER A 112 22.80 -31.07 -6.25
C SER A 112 24.31 -31.22 -6.10
N SER A 113 24.90 -32.27 -6.71
CA SER A 113 26.34 -32.49 -6.76
C SER A 113 27.07 -31.56 -7.75
N SER A 114 26.34 -30.83 -8.59
CA SER A 114 26.87 -29.91 -9.59
C SER A 114 25.89 -28.76 -9.82
N PRO A 115 25.60 -27.95 -8.78
CA PRO A 115 24.55 -26.93 -8.82
C PRO A 115 24.92 -25.70 -9.67
N GLY A 116 26.13 -25.68 -10.25
CA GLY A 116 26.61 -24.57 -11.07
C GLY A 116 26.86 -23.27 -10.29
N LEU A 117 27.16 -23.39 -9.00
CA LEU A 117 27.45 -22.26 -8.10
C LEU A 117 28.95 -22.15 -7.83
N GLU A 118 29.43 -20.92 -7.82
CA GLU A 118 30.76 -20.53 -7.33
C GLU A 118 30.62 -19.74 -6.02
N PRO A 119 31.67 -19.62 -5.17
CA PRO A 119 31.60 -18.92 -3.90
C PRO A 119 31.11 -17.47 -3.97
N GLU A 120 31.35 -16.75 -5.06
CA GLU A 120 30.88 -15.39 -5.28
C GLU A 120 29.38 -15.27 -5.62
N ASP A 121 28.72 -16.39 -5.97
CA ASP A 121 27.35 -16.38 -6.48
C ASP A 121 26.29 -16.13 -5.41
N THR A 122 26.58 -16.55 -4.17
CA THR A 122 25.68 -16.42 -3.03
C THR A 122 26.47 -16.31 -1.74
N ASP A 123 26.00 -15.48 -0.80
CA ASP A 123 26.63 -15.34 0.51
C ASP A 123 26.49 -16.61 1.35
N MET A 124 25.52 -17.48 1.01
CA MET A 124 25.24 -18.76 1.65
C MET A 124 25.84 -19.94 0.85
N PHE A 125 27.06 -19.75 0.32
CA PHE A 125 27.74 -20.78 -0.45
C PHE A 125 28.30 -21.90 0.45
N TYR A 126 28.03 -23.15 0.07
CA TYR A 126 28.61 -24.33 0.70
C TYR A 126 29.18 -25.30 -0.32
N ASN A 127 30.34 -25.88 -0.02
CA ASN A 127 30.94 -26.92 -0.87
C ASN A 127 30.05 -28.18 -1.00
N ASN A 128 29.13 -28.40 -0.05
CA ASN A 128 28.20 -29.51 -0.05
C ASN A 128 26.91 -29.17 0.71
N TYR A 129 25.79 -29.09 0.00
CA TYR A 129 24.45 -28.88 0.55
C TYR A 129 23.83 -30.22 0.96
N SER A 130 24.32 -30.80 2.06
CA SER A 130 23.88 -32.13 2.52
C SER A 130 22.56 -32.08 3.31
N ALA A 131 21.89 -33.24 3.47
CA ALA A 131 20.75 -33.35 4.38
C ALA A 131 21.10 -32.96 5.84
N GLU A 132 22.34 -33.21 6.27
CA GLU A 132 22.83 -32.77 7.58
C GLU A 132 22.93 -31.24 7.68
N HIS A 133 23.35 -30.56 6.61
CA HIS A 133 23.37 -29.10 6.56
C HIS A 133 21.97 -28.52 6.80
N TYR A 134 20.96 -28.95 6.02
CA TYR A 134 19.59 -28.46 6.20
C TYR A 134 18.96 -28.93 7.52
N SER A 135 19.29 -30.13 8.01
CA SER A 135 18.83 -30.58 9.33
C SER A 135 19.35 -29.66 10.44
N ASN A 136 20.58 -29.19 10.34
CA ASN A 136 21.15 -28.24 11.30
C ASN A 136 20.54 -26.84 11.12
N LEU A 137 20.37 -26.38 9.88
CA LEU A 137 19.75 -25.09 9.54
C LEU A 137 18.34 -25.00 10.13
N LEU A 138 17.54 -26.06 10.01
CA LEU A 138 16.17 -26.12 10.50
C LEU A 138 16.09 -26.40 12.00
N PHE A 139 16.74 -27.47 12.49
CA PHE A 139 16.37 -28.10 13.77
C PHE A 139 17.46 -28.07 14.85
N SER A 140 18.65 -27.53 14.56
CA SER A 140 19.73 -27.47 15.55
C SER A 140 19.33 -26.66 16.78
N THR A 141 19.70 -27.12 17.98
CA THR A 141 19.49 -26.38 19.23
C THR A 141 20.62 -25.41 19.55
N THR A 142 21.76 -25.55 18.88
CA THR A 142 23.01 -24.80 19.13
C THR A 142 23.46 -23.96 17.94
N GLY A 143 22.68 -23.93 16.86
CA GLY A 143 23.03 -23.26 15.60
C GLY A 143 23.66 -24.20 14.56
N TYR A 144 23.89 -23.68 13.36
CA TYR A 144 24.49 -24.40 12.24
C TYR A 144 25.74 -23.69 11.71
N THR A 145 26.61 -24.41 11.02
CA THR A 145 27.85 -23.86 10.48
C THR A 145 27.58 -23.03 9.23
N GLY A 146 28.01 -21.78 9.25
CA GLY A 146 28.00 -20.82 8.15
C GLY A 146 29.13 -21.06 7.14
N PRO A 147 29.11 -20.36 5.99
CA PRO A 147 30.09 -20.48 4.91
C PRO A 147 31.54 -20.18 5.33
N SER A 148 31.74 -19.28 6.29
CA SER A 148 33.05 -18.91 6.86
C SER A 148 33.34 -19.62 8.19
N GLU A 149 32.72 -20.78 8.42
CA GLU A 149 32.79 -21.58 9.66
C GLU A 149 32.23 -20.90 10.92
N GLN A 150 31.54 -19.76 10.78
CA GLN A 150 30.85 -19.09 11.88
C GLN A 150 29.58 -19.87 12.30
N THR A 151 29.17 -19.77 13.56
CA THR A 151 27.89 -20.35 14.00
C THR A 151 26.75 -19.39 13.70
N LEU A 152 25.78 -19.84 12.90
CA LEU A 152 24.55 -19.14 12.57
C LEU A 152 23.36 -19.72 13.35
N LYS A 153 22.35 -18.91 13.63
CA LYS A 153 21.13 -19.30 14.38
C LYS A 153 20.28 -20.24 13.53
N SER A 154 19.70 -21.31 14.06
CA SER A 154 18.76 -22.17 13.30
C SER A 154 17.33 -21.60 13.28
N ALA A 155 16.48 -22.10 12.37
CA ALA A 155 15.04 -21.77 12.35
C ALA A 155 14.34 -22.16 13.67
N ARG A 156 14.68 -23.32 14.25
CA ARG A 156 14.23 -23.75 15.58
C ARG A 156 14.61 -22.76 16.67
N GLN A 157 15.85 -22.28 16.68
CA GLN A 157 16.28 -21.29 17.67
C GLN A 157 15.50 -19.98 17.52
N PHE A 158 15.25 -19.52 16.30
CA PHE A 158 14.42 -18.34 16.03
C PHE A 158 13.02 -18.49 16.64
N TYR A 159 12.28 -19.55 16.32
CA TYR A 159 10.92 -19.74 16.84
C TYR A 159 10.86 -19.93 18.37
N ARG A 160 11.87 -20.58 18.96
CA ARG A 160 11.98 -20.68 20.42
C ARG A 160 12.28 -19.33 21.06
N GLU A 161 13.01 -18.46 20.39
CA GLU A 161 13.29 -17.09 20.83
C GLU A 161 12.12 -16.14 20.59
N VAL A 162 11.24 -16.40 19.62
CA VAL A 162 9.97 -15.65 19.47
C VAL A 162 9.01 -16.00 20.61
N THR A 163 9.00 -17.26 21.05
CA THR A 163 7.96 -17.79 21.96
C THR A 163 8.43 -18.10 23.38
N GLY A 164 9.71 -17.91 23.70
CA GLY A 164 10.26 -18.21 25.02
C GLY A 164 10.31 -19.69 25.31
N ASN A 165 10.68 -20.48 24.31
CA ASN A 165 10.71 -21.94 24.30
C ASN A 165 9.32 -22.61 24.42
N ASN A 166 8.24 -21.86 24.19
CA ASN A 166 6.87 -22.39 24.28
C ASN A 166 6.46 -23.19 23.03
N PHE A 167 7.00 -22.80 21.88
CA PHE A 167 6.84 -23.46 20.59
C PHE A 167 8.19 -24.01 20.11
N ASP A 168 8.21 -25.25 19.59
CA ASP A 168 9.41 -25.92 19.12
C ASP A 168 9.27 -26.45 17.70
N LEU A 169 10.35 -26.30 16.92
CA LEU A 169 10.44 -26.78 15.54
C LEU A 169 11.24 -28.07 15.49
N THR A 170 10.61 -29.17 15.10
CA THR A 170 11.26 -30.47 14.92
C THR A 170 11.00 -31.02 13.53
N GLY A 171 11.65 -32.10 13.14
CA GLY A 171 11.43 -32.70 11.83
C GLY A 171 12.55 -33.62 11.39
N GLN A 172 12.49 -34.02 10.13
CA GLN A 172 13.49 -34.85 9.49
C GLN A 172 13.74 -34.40 8.06
N VAL A 173 15.01 -34.33 7.68
CA VAL A 173 15.44 -34.00 6.32
C VAL A 173 15.81 -35.26 5.57
N TYR A 174 15.17 -35.45 4.42
CA TYR A 174 15.47 -36.51 3.48
C TYR A 174 16.23 -35.96 2.27
N GLY A 175 17.31 -36.67 1.92
CA GLY A 175 18.31 -36.20 0.96
C GLY A 175 17.82 -36.12 -0.49
N TRP A 176 18.71 -35.64 -1.36
CA TRP A 176 18.42 -35.28 -2.74
C TRP A 176 17.73 -36.40 -3.52
N VAL A 177 16.45 -36.20 -3.78
CA VAL A 177 15.67 -37.00 -4.74
C VAL A 177 15.66 -36.28 -6.09
N THR A 178 16.07 -36.98 -7.14
CA THR A 178 16.06 -36.41 -8.49
C THR A 178 14.66 -36.47 -9.08
N ALA A 179 14.16 -35.30 -9.46
CA ALA A 179 12.86 -35.15 -10.13
C ALA A 179 12.82 -35.92 -11.46
N LYS A 180 11.61 -36.29 -11.89
CA LYS A 180 11.44 -37.08 -13.14
C LYS A 180 11.76 -36.28 -14.40
N ASN A 181 11.56 -34.97 -14.36
CA ASN A 181 11.76 -34.06 -15.47
C ASN A 181 12.81 -32.99 -15.14
N ASN A 182 13.28 -32.31 -16.17
CA ASN A 182 14.16 -31.14 -16.04
C ASN A 182 13.47 -29.98 -15.31
N ALA A 183 14.27 -29.09 -14.71
CA ALA A 183 13.76 -27.99 -13.89
C ALA A 183 12.70 -27.13 -14.59
N ALA A 184 12.90 -26.83 -15.88
CA ALA A 184 11.96 -26.05 -16.69
C ALA A 184 10.58 -26.69 -16.86
N TYR A 185 10.40 -27.99 -16.61
CA TYR A 185 9.05 -28.58 -16.58
C TYR A 185 8.23 -28.05 -15.40
N TYR A 186 8.90 -27.79 -14.27
CA TYR A 186 8.28 -27.38 -13.01
C TYR A 186 8.25 -25.86 -12.84
N GLY A 187 9.39 -25.18 -13.05
CA GLY A 187 9.57 -23.76 -12.73
C GLY A 187 9.31 -22.77 -13.88
N LYS A 188 9.17 -23.24 -15.13
CA LYS A 188 8.93 -22.30 -16.24
C LYS A 188 7.64 -21.49 -16.04
N ARG A 189 7.64 -20.30 -16.63
CA ARG A 189 6.44 -19.47 -16.78
C ARG A 189 5.51 -19.98 -17.88
N ASN A 190 4.20 -19.85 -17.68
CA ASN A 190 3.12 -20.11 -18.62
C ASN A 190 2.25 -18.84 -18.77
N GLY A 191 2.64 -17.92 -19.64
CA GLY A 191 1.98 -16.61 -19.74
C GLY A 191 2.35 -15.74 -18.55
N GLU A 192 1.35 -15.23 -17.83
CA GLU A 192 1.56 -14.53 -16.56
C GLU A 192 1.78 -15.51 -15.40
N ASP A 193 1.41 -16.79 -15.51
CA ASP A 193 1.51 -17.75 -14.40
C ASP A 193 2.96 -18.27 -14.28
N ARG A 194 3.56 -18.20 -13.09
CA ARG A 194 4.87 -18.82 -12.78
C ARG A 194 4.69 -20.24 -12.26
N ASP A 195 5.78 -21.01 -12.18
CA ASP A 195 5.80 -22.33 -11.51
C ASP A 195 4.78 -23.34 -12.07
N ALA A 196 4.90 -23.61 -13.37
CA ALA A 196 3.98 -24.44 -14.16
C ALA A 196 3.50 -25.74 -13.50
N ASN A 197 4.38 -26.52 -12.87
CA ASN A 197 4.04 -27.86 -12.38
C ASN A 197 4.63 -28.19 -10.99
N VAL A 198 4.86 -27.20 -10.13
CA VAL A 198 5.49 -27.46 -8.81
C VAL A 198 4.66 -28.41 -7.94
N THR A 199 3.32 -28.41 -8.01
CA THR A 199 2.49 -29.39 -7.28
C THR A 199 2.79 -30.83 -7.67
N VAL A 200 3.14 -31.07 -8.94
CA VAL A 200 3.61 -32.37 -9.43
C VAL A 200 4.97 -32.71 -8.83
N LEU A 201 5.89 -31.74 -8.73
CA LEU A 201 7.20 -31.92 -8.10
C LEU A 201 7.07 -32.37 -6.64
N ILE A 202 6.24 -31.68 -5.87
CA ILE A 202 6.02 -32.00 -4.45
C ILE A 202 5.46 -33.42 -4.30
N LYS A 203 4.44 -33.76 -5.08
CA LYS A 203 3.86 -35.11 -5.07
C LYS A 203 4.90 -36.18 -5.42
N GLU A 204 5.67 -35.97 -6.49
CA GLU A 204 6.74 -36.88 -6.91
C GLU A 204 7.82 -37.07 -5.83
N ALA A 205 8.19 -35.99 -5.15
CA ALA A 205 9.19 -36.01 -4.09
C ALA A 205 8.69 -36.81 -2.87
N VAL A 206 7.45 -36.57 -2.42
CA VAL A 206 6.83 -37.31 -1.31
C VAL A 206 6.66 -38.79 -1.66
N GLU A 207 6.18 -39.13 -2.87
CA GLU A 207 6.04 -40.51 -3.33
C GLU A 207 7.39 -41.24 -3.41
N SER A 208 8.46 -40.52 -3.77
CA SER A 208 9.82 -41.05 -3.77
C SER A 208 10.24 -41.49 -2.36
N LEU A 209 9.94 -40.69 -1.32
CA LEU A 209 10.24 -41.06 0.06
C LEU A 209 9.44 -42.27 0.53
N VAL A 210 8.15 -42.35 0.20
CA VAL A 210 7.30 -43.51 0.50
C VAL A 210 7.88 -44.78 -0.14
N SER A 211 8.34 -44.69 -1.39
CA SER A 211 8.98 -45.83 -2.07
C SER A 211 10.29 -46.29 -1.41
N GLN A 212 10.95 -45.40 -0.66
CA GLN A 212 12.14 -45.67 0.13
C GLN A 212 11.81 -46.17 1.55
N GLY A 213 10.53 -46.32 1.89
CA GLY A 213 10.04 -46.85 3.17
C GLY A 213 9.84 -45.80 4.26
N VAL A 214 9.74 -44.51 3.91
CA VAL A 214 9.38 -43.46 4.87
C VAL A 214 7.90 -43.57 5.24
N ASP A 215 7.61 -43.58 6.55
CA ASP A 215 6.26 -43.56 7.09
C ASP A 215 5.77 -42.11 7.23
N LEU A 216 4.77 -41.74 6.44
CA LEU A 216 4.23 -40.37 6.45
C LEU A 216 3.35 -40.08 7.67
N SER A 217 2.85 -41.10 8.37
CA SER A 217 2.02 -40.89 9.58
C SER A 217 2.81 -40.27 10.73
N GLU A 218 4.14 -40.28 10.63
CA GLU A 218 5.02 -39.57 11.57
C GLU A 218 4.99 -38.04 11.46
N PHE A 219 4.36 -37.50 10.41
CA PHE A 219 4.28 -36.07 10.09
C PHE A 219 2.83 -35.58 9.96
N ASP A 220 1.87 -36.37 10.44
CA ASP A 220 0.44 -36.08 10.57
C ASP A 220 0.13 -36.16 12.07
N LEU A 221 0.25 -35.02 12.75
CA LEU A 221 0.15 -34.92 14.21
C LEU A 221 -0.83 -33.83 14.66
N THR A 222 -1.23 -32.93 13.75
CA THR A 222 -2.03 -31.75 14.07
C THR A 222 -3.15 -31.53 13.08
N ASP A 223 -4.29 -31.12 13.59
CA ASP A 223 -5.44 -30.65 12.83
C ASP A 223 -5.54 -29.14 13.05
N LEU A 224 -4.60 -28.39 12.44
CA LEU A 224 -4.50 -26.93 12.63
C LEU A 224 -5.74 -26.16 12.16
N ASN A 225 -6.66 -26.81 11.46
CA ASN A 225 -7.90 -26.24 10.98
C ASN A 225 -9.14 -26.81 11.68
N ASP A 226 -8.98 -27.71 12.66
CA ASP A 226 -10.06 -28.34 13.42
C ASP A 226 -11.13 -28.90 12.46
N ILE A 227 -10.68 -29.75 11.53
CA ILE A 227 -11.48 -30.31 10.43
C ILE A 227 -12.68 -31.09 10.95
N ASP A 228 -12.57 -31.75 12.10
CA ASP A 228 -13.68 -32.50 12.70
C ASP A 228 -14.53 -31.68 13.69
N GLY A 229 -14.08 -30.46 14.03
CA GLY A 229 -14.84 -29.46 14.77
C GLY A 229 -15.00 -29.76 16.26
N ASP A 230 -14.10 -30.56 16.84
CA ASP A 230 -14.11 -30.92 18.24
C ASP A 230 -13.31 -29.93 19.14
N GLY A 231 -12.56 -29.02 18.50
CA GLY A 231 -11.74 -27.99 19.13
C GLY A 231 -10.34 -28.44 19.54
N ILE A 232 -9.90 -29.65 19.17
CA ILE A 232 -8.58 -30.21 19.46
C ILE A 232 -7.70 -30.11 18.21
N ILE A 233 -6.70 -29.24 18.25
CA ILE A 233 -5.79 -29.04 17.12
C ILE A 233 -4.56 -29.97 17.13
N ASN A 234 -4.30 -30.68 18.23
CA ASN A 234 -3.15 -31.58 18.38
C ASN A 234 -3.55 -33.05 18.15
N GLU A 235 -4.20 -33.34 17.04
CA GLU A 235 -4.55 -34.69 16.60
C GLU A 235 -4.39 -34.87 15.09
N PRO A 236 -4.18 -36.10 14.59
CA PRO A 236 -3.96 -36.34 13.16
C PRO A 236 -5.24 -36.22 12.33
N ASP A 237 -5.14 -35.61 11.14
CA ASP A 237 -6.25 -35.42 10.19
C ASP A 237 -6.12 -36.29 8.90
N GLY A 238 -5.03 -37.06 8.79
CA GLY A 238 -4.72 -37.87 7.61
C GLY A 238 -3.92 -37.13 6.53
N VAL A 239 -3.41 -35.94 6.83
CA VAL A 239 -2.61 -35.07 5.95
C VAL A 239 -1.28 -34.76 6.61
N ILE A 240 -0.21 -34.65 5.82
CA ILE A 240 1.06 -34.17 6.34
C ILE A 240 0.89 -32.73 6.82
N ASP A 241 1.21 -32.46 8.09
CA ASP A 241 1.08 -31.15 8.74
C ASP A 241 1.86 -30.08 7.95
N HIS A 242 3.15 -30.37 7.72
CA HIS A 242 4.14 -29.42 7.19
C HIS A 242 5.09 -30.10 6.20
N ILE A 243 5.02 -29.73 4.92
CA ILE A 243 5.96 -30.16 3.88
C ILE A 243 6.87 -28.99 3.52
N LEU A 244 8.18 -29.16 3.69
CA LEU A 244 9.18 -28.16 3.30
C LEU A 244 10.12 -28.77 2.26
N VAL A 245 10.27 -28.11 1.12
CA VAL A 245 11.16 -28.56 0.05
C VAL A 245 12.31 -27.58 -0.17
N PHE A 246 13.51 -28.09 -0.39
CA PHE A 246 14.62 -27.31 -0.94
C PHE A 246 14.94 -27.81 -2.35
N HIS A 247 14.96 -26.93 -3.35
CA HIS A 247 15.36 -27.28 -4.71
C HIS A 247 16.79 -26.87 -5.02
N SER A 248 17.45 -27.60 -5.92
CA SER A 248 18.88 -27.46 -6.24
C SER A 248 19.32 -26.18 -6.97
N SER A 249 18.42 -25.21 -7.19
CA SER A 249 18.73 -23.95 -7.87
C SER A 249 18.65 -22.76 -6.93
N ILE A 250 19.26 -21.64 -7.33
CA ILE A 250 18.89 -20.31 -6.82
C ILE A 250 17.43 -20.07 -7.17
N GLY A 251 16.70 -19.40 -6.27
CA GLY A 251 15.30 -19.05 -6.48
C GLY A 251 15.15 -18.02 -7.60
N GLU A 252 14.03 -18.07 -8.33
CA GLU A 252 13.75 -17.08 -9.37
C GLU A 252 13.71 -15.65 -8.80
N GLU A 253 13.25 -15.48 -7.55
CA GLU A 253 13.25 -14.20 -6.81
C GLU A 253 14.64 -13.58 -6.60
N ALA A 254 15.70 -14.37 -6.78
CA ALA A 254 17.09 -13.94 -6.72
C ALA A 254 17.82 -14.10 -8.06
N GLY A 255 17.08 -14.21 -9.18
CA GLY A 255 17.63 -14.30 -10.54
C GLY A 255 17.78 -15.71 -11.10
N GLY A 256 17.42 -16.74 -10.32
CA GLY A 256 17.28 -18.13 -10.79
C GLY A 256 18.58 -18.87 -11.14
N GLY A 257 19.74 -18.26 -10.91
CA GLY A 257 21.03 -18.91 -11.10
C GLY A 257 21.25 -19.38 -12.53
N ALA A 258 21.72 -20.62 -12.67
CA ALA A 258 21.91 -21.29 -13.96
C ALA A 258 20.60 -21.47 -14.76
N LEU A 259 19.44 -21.45 -14.10
CA LEU A 259 18.13 -21.68 -14.73
C LEU A 259 17.44 -20.39 -15.19
N GLY A 260 17.78 -19.23 -14.60
CA GLY A 260 17.08 -17.97 -14.83
C GLY A 260 15.59 -18.09 -14.54
N GLU A 261 14.74 -17.61 -15.45
CA GLU A 261 13.27 -17.67 -15.36
C GLU A 261 12.66 -19.10 -15.39
N ASN A 262 13.49 -20.14 -15.47
CA ASN A 262 13.03 -21.53 -15.30
C ASN A 262 13.26 -22.07 -13.89
N ALA A 263 13.92 -21.30 -13.03
CA ALA A 263 14.01 -21.59 -11.60
C ALA A 263 12.62 -21.50 -10.97
N ILE A 264 12.44 -22.23 -9.87
CA ILE A 264 11.24 -22.10 -9.06
C ILE A 264 11.39 -20.83 -8.21
N TRP A 265 10.32 -20.07 -8.09
CA TRP A 265 10.25 -18.96 -7.14
C TRP A 265 9.86 -19.51 -5.77
N SER A 266 10.50 -19.08 -4.70
CA SER A 266 10.18 -19.57 -3.35
C SER A 266 8.80 -19.10 -2.89
N HIS A 267 7.96 -20.04 -2.45
CA HIS A 267 6.58 -19.76 -2.08
C HIS A 267 5.99 -20.86 -1.20
N ARG A 268 4.83 -20.55 -0.63
CA ARG A 268 3.90 -21.51 -0.04
C ARG A 268 2.68 -21.72 -0.94
N PHE A 269 2.25 -22.98 -1.13
CA PHE A 269 1.07 -23.31 -1.92
C PHE A 269 0.47 -24.67 -1.53
N PHE A 270 -0.56 -25.11 -2.27
CA PHE A 270 -1.27 -26.36 -2.02
C PHE A 270 -1.10 -27.37 -3.15
N VAL A 271 -0.99 -28.64 -2.78
CA VAL A 271 -1.11 -29.78 -3.68
C VAL A 271 -2.54 -30.32 -3.60
N THR A 272 -3.34 -30.11 -4.64
CA THR A 272 -4.72 -30.59 -4.69
C THR A 272 -5.01 -31.50 -5.88
N GLU A 273 -5.89 -32.47 -5.67
CA GLU A 273 -6.47 -33.33 -6.70
C GLU A 273 -7.99 -33.28 -6.61
N ASN A 274 -8.66 -32.84 -7.68
CA ASN A 274 -10.10 -32.56 -7.67
C ASN A 274 -10.50 -31.73 -6.46
N ASN A 275 -9.72 -30.68 -6.16
CA ASN A 275 -10.08 -29.78 -5.09
C ASN A 275 -10.18 -30.55 -3.75
N GLN A 276 -9.22 -31.44 -3.46
CA GLN A 276 -8.99 -32.19 -2.21
C GLN A 276 -7.47 -32.39 -1.95
N PRO A 277 -6.98 -32.64 -0.71
CA PRO A 277 -5.59 -33.04 -0.48
C PRO A 277 -5.17 -34.19 -1.41
N ALA A 278 -4.00 -34.05 -2.01
CA ALA A 278 -3.51 -34.98 -3.02
C ALA A 278 -3.18 -36.34 -2.41
N SER A 279 -3.62 -37.41 -3.08
CA SER A 279 -3.33 -38.77 -2.64
C SER A 279 -1.89 -39.14 -2.98
N ILE A 280 -1.17 -39.72 -2.02
CA ILE A 280 0.22 -40.17 -2.21
C ILE A 280 0.25 -41.67 -2.51
N GLN A 281 0.83 -42.05 -3.65
CA GLN A 281 0.96 -43.46 -3.98
C GLN A 281 1.76 -44.23 -2.91
N GLY A 282 1.15 -45.27 -2.35
CA GLY A 282 1.79 -46.14 -1.35
C GLY A 282 1.58 -45.70 0.10
N SER A 283 0.83 -44.63 0.36
CA SER A 283 0.46 -44.17 1.70
C SER A 283 -1.05 -43.92 1.82
N ASN A 284 -1.57 -44.00 3.05
CA ASN A 284 -2.92 -43.53 3.37
C ASN A 284 -2.94 -42.05 3.79
N ILE A 285 -1.76 -41.47 4.06
CA ILE A 285 -1.58 -40.05 4.37
C ILE A 285 -1.48 -39.25 3.08
N LYS A 286 -2.08 -38.07 3.07
CA LYS A 286 -2.17 -37.17 1.91
C LYS A 286 -1.19 -36.00 2.03
N ALA A 287 -0.88 -35.37 0.90
CA ALA A 287 -0.14 -34.11 0.86
C ALA A 287 -1.10 -32.96 0.58
N TYR A 288 -0.85 -31.82 1.22
CA TYR A 288 -1.68 -30.65 1.02
C TYR A 288 -0.86 -29.35 1.02
N ASN A 289 -0.50 -28.83 2.19
CA ASN A 289 0.33 -27.62 2.31
C ASN A 289 1.77 -27.95 1.91
N TYR A 290 2.45 -27.04 1.22
CA TYR A 290 3.89 -27.09 1.10
C TYR A 290 4.51 -25.70 1.02
N THR A 291 5.75 -25.63 1.48
CA THR A 291 6.69 -24.54 1.24
C THR A 291 7.83 -25.05 0.37
N ILE A 292 8.33 -24.24 -0.55
CA ILE A 292 9.50 -24.55 -1.38
C ILE A 292 10.52 -23.42 -1.33
N ASN A 293 11.79 -23.78 -1.12
CA ASN A 293 12.92 -22.87 -0.91
C ASN A 293 14.08 -23.21 -1.85
N PRO A 294 15.00 -22.28 -2.15
CA PRO A 294 16.12 -22.51 -3.03
C PRO A 294 17.31 -23.12 -2.28
N ILE A 295 18.31 -23.59 -3.03
CA ILE A 295 19.45 -24.33 -2.46
C ILE A 295 20.23 -23.50 -1.42
N ASP A 296 20.28 -22.19 -1.59
CA ASP A 296 21.05 -21.25 -0.78
C ASP A 296 20.22 -20.46 0.25
N ALA A 297 19.00 -20.93 0.57
CA ALA A 297 18.15 -20.27 1.55
C ALA A 297 18.83 -20.12 2.92
N GLY A 298 18.93 -18.88 3.40
CA GLY A 298 19.21 -18.58 4.80
C GLY A 298 17.99 -18.82 5.69
N ILE A 299 18.17 -18.71 7.02
CA ILE A 299 17.06 -18.93 7.96
C ILE A 299 15.92 -17.93 7.78
N GLY A 300 16.23 -16.70 7.33
CA GLY A 300 15.24 -15.66 7.12
C GLY A 300 14.14 -16.04 6.13
N VAL A 301 14.53 -16.62 5.00
CA VAL A 301 13.61 -17.19 4.01
C VAL A 301 12.79 -18.32 4.63
N VAL A 302 13.46 -19.25 5.32
CA VAL A 302 12.79 -20.40 5.95
C VAL A 302 11.74 -19.98 6.98
N VAL A 303 12.06 -19.03 7.87
CA VAL A 303 11.12 -18.62 8.93
C VAL A 303 9.99 -17.74 8.40
N HIS A 304 10.24 -16.97 7.33
CA HIS A 304 9.20 -16.23 6.63
C HIS A 304 8.18 -17.19 6.01
N GLU A 305 8.67 -18.15 5.22
CA GLU A 305 7.80 -19.12 4.56
C GLU A 305 7.05 -20.04 5.53
N PHE A 306 7.71 -20.45 6.62
CA PHE A 306 7.02 -21.20 7.68
C PHE A 306 6.00 -20.31 8.42
N GLY A 307 6.17 -19.00 8.44
CA GLY A 307 5.16 -18.04 8.89
C GLY A 307 3.85 -18.14 8.08
N HIS A 308 3.93 -18.28 6.76
CA HIS A 308 2.74 -18.52 5.92
C HIS A 308 2.08 -19.86 6.20
N ASP A 309 2.87 -20.89 6.51
CA ASP A 309 2.34 -22.19 6.90
C ASP A 309 1.55 -22.13 8.22
N LEU A 310 1.91 -21.20 9.11
CA LEU A 310 1.14 -20.85 10.31
C LEU A 310 -0.04 -19.91 10.03
N GLY A 311 -0.21 -19.42 8.80
CA GLY A 311 -1.34 -18.60 8.36
C GLY A 311 -1.10 -17.09 8.35
N LEU A 312 0.16 -16.64 8.39
CA LEU A 312 0.50 -15.22 8.30
C LEU A 312 0.51 -14.73 6.83
N PRO A 313 0.05 -13.50 6.54
CA PRO A 313 0.16 -12.91 5.21
C PRO A 313 1.55 -12.31 4.98
N ASP A 314 1.87 -12.04 3.71
CA ASP A 314 2.92 -11.10 3.34
C ASP A 314 2.57 -9.69 3.80
N GLU A 315 3.53 -8.98 4.37
CA GLU A 315 3.36 -7.61 4.85
C GLU A 315 4.05 -6.56 3.98
N TYR A 316 4.59 -6.97 2.83
CA TYR A 316 5.23 -6.07 1.88
C TYR A 316 4.39 -5.78 0.64
N ASP A 317 4.72 -4.73 -0.12
CA ASP A 317 4.00 -4.38 -1.34
C ASP A 317 4.22 -5.45 -2.44
N LEU A 318 3.16 -6.17 -2.79
CA LEU A 318 3.16 -7.26 -3.78
C LEU A 318 3.04 -6.75 -5.24
N LYS A 319 2.86 -5.44 -5.44
CA LYS A 319 2.60 -4.79 -6.74
C LYS A 319 3.81 -4.01 -7.23
N ASP A 320 4.40 -3.18 -6.39
CA ASP A 320 5.58 -2.40 -6.71
C ASP A 320 6.46 -2.14 -5.47
N ILE A 321 7.63 -2.76 -5.47
CA ILE A 321 8.61 -2.65 -4.39
C ILE A 321 9.61 -1.50 -4.57
N ASN A 322 9.53 -0.72 -5.66
CA ASN A 322 10.51 0.33 -5.97
C ASN A 322 10.62 1.38 -4.85
N ILE A 323 9.46 1.75 -4.29
CA ILE A 323 9.37 2.54 -3.06
C ILE A 323 9.15 1.61 -1.87
N GLY A 324 8.24 0.64 -2.02
CA GLY A 324 7.85 -0.29 -0.97
C GLY A 324 6.94 0.33 0.08
N GLU A 325 6.54 -0.49 1.03
CA GLU A 325 5.61 -0.15 2.10
C GLU A 325 6.34 0.23 3.40
N PRO A 326 5.70 1.02 4.28
CA PRO A 326 6.24 1.35 5.59
C PRO A 326 6.05 0.17 6.57
N VAL A 327 6.60 -1.00 6.27
CA VAL A 327 6.80 -2.13 7.20
C VAL A 327 8.27 -2.52 7.17
N ALA A 328 8.75 -2.89 5.98
CA ALA A 328 10.16 -3.13 5.69
C ALA A 328 10.86 -4.03 6.73
N ASN A 329 12.03 -3.64 7.25
CA ASN A 329 12.83 -4.49 8.12
C ASN A 329 12.25 -4.68 9.53
N TRP A 330 11.15 -3.99 9.87
CA TRP A 330 10.52 -4.14 11.18
C TRP A 330 9.81 -5.48 11.36
N SER A 331 9.45 -6.17 10.28
CA SER A 331 8.79 -7.48 10.33
C SER A 331 9.48 -8.52 9.45
N VAL A 332 9.59 -9.74 9.96
CA VAL A 332 10.04 -10.90 9.18
C VAL A 332 9.08 -11.26 8.04
N MET A 333 7.81 -10.89 8.11
CA MET A 333 6.84 -11.06 7.01
C MET A 333 6.93 -9.95 5.95
N SER A 334 7.89 -9.03 6.09
CA SER A 334 8.33 -8.10 5.05
C SER A 334 9.84 -8.32 4.80
N SER A 335 10.64 -7.26 4.64
CA SER A 335 12.07 -7.36 4.33
C SER A 335 12.93 -7.70 5.53
N GLY A 336 12.35 -7.76 6.73
CA GLY A 336 13.05 -8.20 7.94
C GLY A 336 13.57 -9.63 7.84
N SER A 337 13.09 -10.44 6.90
CA SER A 337 13.62 -11.76 6.56
C SER A 337 15.04 -11.71 5.97
N TRP A 338 15.45 -10.61 5.33
CA TRP A 338 16.72 -10.53 4.61
C TRP A 338 17.90 -9.99 5.44
N MET A 339 17.66 -9.59 6.69
CA MET A 339 18.69 -9.01 7.55
C MET A 339 19.79 -10.00 7.94
N GLY A 340 21.02 -9.49 8.16
CA GLY A 340 22.18 -10.26 8.64
C GLY A 340 23.50 -9.81 8.00
N GLU A 341 24.63 -10.20 8.61
CA GLU A 341 25.96 -10.00 7.99
C GLU A 341 26.11 -10.85 6.73
N LEU A 342 25.58 -12.08 6.80
CA LEU A 342 25.20 -12.84 5.62
C LEU A 342 23.71 -12.59 5.40
N ARG A 343 23.34 -12.33 4.16
CA ARG A 343 21.95 -12.02 3.82
C ARG A 343 21.00 -13.12 4.32
N GLY A 344 19.96 -12.71 5.06
CA GLY A 344 18.97 -13.60 5.66
C GLY A 344 19.45 -14.45 6.84
N SER A 345 20.63 -14.18 7.41
CA SER A 345 21.16 -14.94 8.56
C SER A 345 20.66 -14.47 9.92
N ALA A 346 20.07 -13.28 10.01
CA ALA A 346 19.59 -12.68 11.25
C ALA A 346 18.24 -11.95 11.04
N PRO A 347 17.16 -12.68 10.71
CA PRO A 347 15.83 -12.12 10.56
C PRO A 347 15.31 -11.50 11.85
N GLY A 348 14.43 -10.50 11.72
CA GLY A 348 13.81 -9.78 12.84
C GLY A 348 12.57 -10.46 13.43
N MET A 349 11.94 -9.81 14.41
CA MET A 349 10.66 -10.26 14.98
C MET A 349 9.50 -10.18 13.97
N PHE A 350 8.43 -10.94 14.21
CA PHE A 350 7.12 -10.75 13.57
C PHE A 350 6.49 -9.39 13.93
N SER A 351 5.60 -8.89 13.07
CA SER A 351 4.81 -7.70 13.40
C SER A 351 3.91 -7.92 14.62
N PRO A 352 3.49 -6.86 15.33
CA PRO A 352 2.58 -7.01 16.45
C PRO A 352 1.23 -7.65 16.06
N LYS A 353 0.73 -7.42 14.84
CA LYS A 353 -0.51 -8.05 14.36
C LYS A 353 -0.34 -9.54 14.10
N ASN A 354 0.79 -9.96 13.52
CA ASN A 354 1.10 -11.38 13.37
C ASN A 354 1.20 -12.07 14.74
N LEU A 355 1.85 -11.44 15.72
CA LEU A 355 1.94 -11.99 17.08
C LEU A 355 0.57 -12.09 17.76
N ASP A 356 -0.31 -11.10 17.58
CA ASP A 356 -1.70 -11.11 18.06
C ASP A 356 -2.49 -12.29 17.44
N PHE A 357 -2.38 -12.47 16.13
CA PHE A 357 -2.97 -13.60 15.41
C PHE A 357 -2.45 -14.95 15.93
N LEU A 358 -1.13 -15.14 16.02
CA LEU A 358 -0.54 -16.40 16.48
C LEU A 358 -0.91 -16.71 17.93
N GLN A 359 -0.92 -15.71 18.81
CA GLN A 359 -1.33 -15.87 20.20
C GLN A 359 -2.81 -16.24 20.32
N THR A 360 -3.68 -15.62 19.51
CA THR A 360 -5.11 -15.90 19.49
C THR A 360 -5.41 -17.27 18.92
N ARG A 361 -4.74 -17.65 17.82
CA ARG A 361 -4.97 -18.91 17.11
C ARG A 361 -4.39 -20.12 17.83
N PHE A 362 -3.15 -20.02 18.32
CA PHE A 362 -2.39 -21.18 18.81
C PHE A 362 -2.15 -21.17 20.32
N GLY A 363 -2.52 -20.10 21.03
CA GLY A 363 -2.21 -19.92 22.44
C GLY A 363 -0.70 -19.84 22.70
N GLY A 364 -0.25 -20.21 23.90
CA GLY A 364 1.18 -20.23 24.22
C GLY A 364 1.71 -18.85 24.66
N ASN A 365 2.92 -18.50 24.25
CA ASN A 365 3.64 -17.29 24.69
C ASN A 365 4.26 -16.53 23.52
N TRP A 366 3.51 -16.36 22.43
CA TRP A 366 3.90 -15.51 21.30
C TRP A 366 3.96 -14.05 21.73
N THR A 367 2.89 -13.56 22.38
CA THR A 367 2.88 -12.21 22.94
C THR A 367 2.00 -12.11 24.18
N ASN A 368 2.30 -11.12 25.03
CA ASN A 368 1.42 -10.72 26.12
C ASN A 368 0.90 -9.32 25.79
N GLN A 369 -0.31 -9.29 25.24
CA GLN A 369 -0.97 -8.09 24.72
C GLN A 369 -2.00 -7.56 25.71
N VAL A 370 -2.02 -6.24 25.90
CA VAL A 370 -3.15 -5.55 26.53
C VAL A 370 -4.01 -4.93 25.43
N ASN A 371 -5.27 -5.35 25.37
CA ASN A 371 -6.28 -4.75 24.51
C ASN A 371 -6.92 -3.56 25.24
N ILE A 372 -7.02 -2.43 24.55
CA ILE A 372 -7.54 -1.17 25.07
C ILE A 372 -8.57 -0.67 24.07
N ASP A 373 -9.83 -0.50 24.47
CA ASP A 373 -10.77 0.29 23.67
C ASP A 373 -10.47 1.77 23.89
N LEU A 374 -10.37 2.56 22.82
CA LEU A 374 -10.13 4.00 22.91
C LEU A 374 -11.16 4.68 23.84
N ASN A 375 -12.41 4.21 23.84
CA ASN A 375 -13.48 4.78 24.66
C ASN A 375 -13.33 4.47 26.16
N ASP A 376 -12.60 3.41 26.50
CA ASP A 376 -12.33 3.00 27.88
C ASP A 376 -11.10 3.71 28.48
N LEU A 377 -10.33 4.43 27.67
CA LEU A 377 -9.20 5.21 28.15
C LEU A 377 -9.69 6.41 28.98
N SER A 378 -9.26 6.44 30.24
CA SER A 378 -9.21 7.71 30.98
C SER A 378 -8.25 8.68 30.29
N ASN A 379 -8.35 9.99 30.56
CA ASN A 379 -7.55 11.02 29.89
C ASN A 379 -6.04 10.69 29.84
N THR A 380 -5.50 9.96 30.82
CA THR A 380 -4.08 9.59 30.87
C THR A 380 -3.86 8.28 31.64
N ASN A 381 -3.16 7.33 31.02
CA ASN A 381 -2.79 6.03 31.62
C ASN A 381 -1.30 5.73 31.36
N THR A 382 -0.65 5.01 32.28
CA THR A 382 0.76 4.62 32.16
C THR A 382 0.89 3.12 32.00
N TYR A 383 1.74 2.68 31.08
CA TYR A 383 2.04 1.27 30.82
C TYR A 383 3.54 1.02 30.83
N ASN A 384 3.95 -0.12 31.37
CA ASN A 384 5.33 -0.60 31.31
C ASN A 384 5.41 -1.75 30.31
N LEU A 385 6.15 -1.55 29.24
CA LEU A 385 6.37 -2.53 28.20
C LEU A 385 7.77 -3.14 28.34
N THR A 386 7.88 -4.42 28.00
CA THR A 386 9.16 -5.07 27.73
C THR A 386 9.37 -5.23 26.23
N HIS A 387 10.62 -5.39 25.80
CA HIS A 387 10.96 -5.72 24.43
C HIS A 387 10.17 -6.94 23.92
N ALA A 388 9.77 -6.92 22.64
CA ALA A 388 8.92 -7.97 22.03
C ALA A 388 9.48 -9.39 22.18
N GLY A 389 10.80 -9.54 22.14
CA GLY A 389 11.49 -10.83 22.34
C GLY A 389 11.77 -11.20 23.81
N VAL A 390 11.34 -10.41 24.80
CA VAL A 390 11.48 -10.76 26.22
C VAL A 390 10.34 -11.67 26.65
N HIS A 391 10.66 -12.78 27.30
CA HIS A 391 9.67 -13.74 27.80
C HIS A 391 9.50 -13.59 29.30
N SER A 392 8.46 -12.86 29.66
CA SER A 392 7.98 -12.70 31.03
C SER A 392 6.46 -12.49 31.02
N ASP A 393 5.84 -12.43 32.19
CA ASP A 393 4.43 -12.06 32.34
C ASP A 393 4.19 -10.54 32.17
N ALA A 394 5.21 -9.77 31.79
CA ALA A 394 5.09 -8.35 31.50
C ALA A 394 4.44 -8.10 30.13
N ILE A 395 3.92 -6.89 29.94
CA ILE A 395 3.26 -6.45 28.71
C ILE A 395 4.32 -6.33 27.60
N LYS A 396 4.11 -6.98 26.47
CA LYS A 396 5.00 -6.88 25.29
C LYS A 396 4.49 -5.92 24.23
N GLN A 397 3.16 -5.78 24.13
CA GLN A 397 2.52 -4.86 23.22
C GLN A 397 1.16 -4.38 23.74
N LEU A 398 0.73 -3.21 23.25
CA LEU A 398 -0.64 -2.72 23.40
C LEU A 398 -1.34 -2.81 22.05
N LYS A 399 -2.62 -3.17 22.06
CA LYS A 399 -3.55 -2.95 20.95
C LYS A 399 -4.59 -1.94 21.39
N ILE A 400 -4.52 -0.73 20.85
CA ILE A 400 -5.48 0.35 21.10
C ILE A 400 -6.51 0.30 19.96
N GLN A 401 -7.64 -0.33 20.24
CA GLN A 401 -8.77 -0.45 19.33
C GLN A 401 -9.42 0.92 19.12
N LEU A 402 -9.50 1.35 17.86
CA LEU A 402 -10.14 2.61 17.51
C LEU A 402 -11.63 2.38 17.18
N PRO A 403 -12.49 3.39 17.38
CA PRO A 403 -13.90 3.32 17.01
C PRO A 403 -14.05 3.19 15.49
N PRO A 404 -14.81 2.20 14.99
CA PRO A 404 -14.92 1.95 13.55
C PRO A 404 -15.45 3.18 12.81
N ASN A 405 -14.93 3.39 11.61
CA ASN A 405 -15.51 4.38 10.68
C ASN A 405 -16.95 3.99 10.32
N LEU A 406 -17.81 4.96 10.08
CA LEU A 406 -19.16 4.71 9.59
C LEU A 406 -19.21 4.71 8.06
N GLU A 407 -19.74 3.65 7.48
CA GLU A 407 -19.97 3.46 6.05
C GLU A 407 -21.42 3.78 5.69
N ASP A 408 -21.63 4.47 4.57
CA ASP A 408 -22.98 4.74 4.07
C ASP A 408 -23.68 3.43 3.71
N PHE A 409 -24.87 3.22 4.25
CA PHE A 409 -25.63 1.99 4.11
C PHE A 409 -27.10 2.30 3.77
N ILE A 410 -28.02 1.43 4.15
CA ILE A 410 -29.45 1.57 3.88
C ILE A 410 -30.04 2.61 4.82
N LYS A 411 -30.68 3.63 4.28
CA LYS A 411 -31.46 4.59 5.09
C LYS A 411 -32.72 3.90 5.64
N PRO A 412 -33.03 4.03 6.96
CA PRO A 412 -34.30 3.56 7.52
C PRO A 412 -35.50 4.09 6.73
N ASN A 413 -36.53 3.26 6.58
CA ASN A 413 -37.74 3.63 5.85
C ASN A 413 -38.56 4.64 6.65
N SER A 414 -38.66 4.42 7.95
CA SER A 414 -39.29 5.32 8.90
C SER A 414 -38.31 5.68 10.02
N GLY A 415 -38.62 6.73 10.78
CA GLY A 415 -37.83 7.08 11.95
C GLY A 415 -36.35 7.35 11.67
N SER A 416 -35.49 6.97 12.63
CA SER A 416 -34.04 7.12 12.55
C SER A 416 -33.28 5.81 12.68
N LEU A 417 -33.96 4.71 13.04
CA LEU A 417 -33.35 3.39 13.25
C LEU A 417 -34.10 2.29 12.50
N GLN A 418 -33.41 1.18 12.26
CA GLN A 418 -33.94 -0.09 11.75
C GLN A 418 -33.20 -1.25 12.42
N TYR A 419 -33.75 -2.46 12.38
CA TYR A 419 -33.03 -3.66 12.83
C TYR A 419 -32.16 -4.21 11.72
N TYR A 420 -30.97 -4.67 12.07
CA TYR A 420 -30.01 -5.25 11.13
C TYR A 420 -29.49 -6.59 11.61
N SER A 421 -29.47 -7.57 10.71
CA SER A 421 -28.96 -8.91 11.01
C SER A 421 -27.47 -8.97 11.25
N GLY A 422 -26.72 -7.98 10.78
CA GLY A 422 -25.26 -8.07 10.67
C GLY A 422 -24.83 -8.75 9.38
N GLU A 423 -23.57 -8.50 9.05
CA GLU A 423 -22.83 -9.03 7.90
C GLU A 423 -21.66 -9.87 8.44
N GLY A 424 -21.37 -10.98 7.77
CA GLY A 424 -20.27 -11.87 8.12
C GLY A 424 -20.66 -13.34 8.00
N ASN A 425 -19.67 -14.19 8.25
CA ASN A 425 -19.77 -15.64 8.08
C ASN A 425 -20.07 -16.34 9.41
N ASN A 426 -20.80 -17.45 9.38
CA ASN A 426 -21.16 -18.29 10.51
C ASN A 426 -21.97 -17.54 11.57
N LEU A 427 -22.81 -16.62 11.12
CA LEU A 427 -23.72 -15.90 11.99
C LEU A 427 -24.91 -16.80 12.33
N ASN A 428 -25.43 -16.63 13.53
CA ASN A 428 -26.72 -17.18 13.96
C ASN A 428 -27.44 -16.10 14.77
N ASN A 429 -27.69 -14.99 14.09
CA ASN A 429 -28.20 -13.78 14.68
C ASN A 429 -29.72 -13.85 14.72
N GLN A 430 -30.29 -13.50 15.87
CA GLN A 430 -31.70 -13.59 16.14
C GLN A 430 -32.21 -12.32 16.81
N MET A 431 -33.48 -12.01 16.57
CA MET A 431 -34.23 -11.08 17.42
C MET A 431 -35.62 -11.63 17.66
N SER A 432 -36.21 -11.29 18.81
CA SER A 432 -37.53 -11.80 19.17
C SER A 432 -38.35 -10.85 20.04
N PHE A 433 -39.66 -10.96 19.95
CA PHE A 433 -40.59 -10.32 20.87
C PHE A 433 -41.78 -11.24 21.13
N SER A 434 -42.48 -11.02 22.25
CA SER A 434 -43.69 -11.76 22.60
C SER A 434 -44.92 -10.85 22.57
N ILE A 435 -46.04 -11.38 22.11
CA ILE A 435 -47.32 -10.66 22.05
C ILE A 435 -48.51 -11.61 22.18
N GLU A 436 -49.60 -11.15 22.78
CA GLU A 436 -50.89 -11.83 22.79
C GLU A 436 -51.68 -11.46 21.52
N LEU A 437 -52.00 -12.45 20.68
CA LEU A 437 -52.71 -12.22 19.43
C LEU A 437 -54.23 -12.14 19.64
N PRO A 438 -54.93 -11.15 19.05
CA PRO A 438 -56.38 -11.02 19.20
C PRO A 438 -57.14 -12.10 18.42
N GLU A 439 -58.38 -12.38 18.83
CA GLU A 439 -59.30 -13.17 17.99
C GLU A 439 -59.73 -12.34 16.78
N SER A 440 -59.36 -12.79 15.58
CA SER A 440 -59.71 -12.09 14.32
C SER A 440 -59.80 -13.07 13.16
N LYS A 441 -60.47 -12.68 12.06
CA LYS A 441 -60.57 -13.57 10.90
C LYS A 441 -59.25 -13.68 10.14
N SER A 442 -58.42 -12.64 10.24
CA SER A 442 -57.09 -12.59 9.66
C SER A 442 -56.15 -11.87 10.61
N VAL A 443 -55.02 -12.49 10.92
CA VAL A 443 -53.91 -11.86 11.65
C VAL A 443 -52.64 -11.98 10.81
N ILE A 444 -52.09 -10.86 10.36
CA ILE A 444 -50.96 -10.83 9.43
C ILE A 444 -49.81 -10.03 10.05
N LEU A 445 -48.63 -10.65 10.17
CA LEU A 445 -47.39 -9.95 10.44
C LEU A 445 -46.85 -9.38 9.12
N LYS A 446 -46.51 -8.10 9.13
CA LYS A 446 -45.84 -7.41 8.03
C LYS A 446 -44.60 -6.68 8.53
N MET A 447 -43.62 -6.52 7.65
CA MET A 447 -42.44 -5.69 7.87
C MET A 447 -41.91 -5.20 6.53
N LEU A 448 -41.24 -4.06 6.54
CA LEU A 448 -40.47 -3.57 5.41
C LEU A 448 -39.04 -4.07 5.53
N SER A 449 -38.45 -4.47 4.42
CA SER A 449 -37.10 -5.00 4.41
C SER A 449 -36.34 -4.66 3.14
N GLN A 450 -35.02 -4.56 3.28
CA GLN A 450 -34.07 -4.77 2.19
C GLN A 450 -33.12 -5.88 2.59
N PHE A 451 -32.75 -6.72 1.64
CA PHE A 451 -31.87 -7.86 1.92
C PHE A 451 -31.01 -8.22 0.71
N SER A 452 -29.82 -8.71 1.02
CA SER A 452 -28.89 -9.37 0.11
C SER A 452 -28.32 -10.53 0.90
N ILE A 453 -28.76 -11.72 0.54
CA ILE A 453 -28.52 -12.97 1.26
C ILE A 453 -28.02 -13.97 0.21
N GLU A 454 -26.93 -14.68 0.51
CA GLU A 454 -26.39 -15.66 -0.44
C GLU A 454 -27.45 -16.72 -0.77
N SER A 455 -27.71 -16.91 -2.06
CA SER A 455 -28.77 -17.84 -2.49
C SER A 455 -28.34 -19.28 -2.29
N ASP A 456 -29.22 -20.08 -1.67
CA ASP A 456 -29.02 -21.51 -1.38
C ASP A 456 -27.93 -21.84 -0.34
N TYR A 457 -27.43 -20.84 0.40
CA TYR A 457 -26.45 -20.99 1.48
C TYR A 457 -26.90 -20.27 2.75
N ASP A 458 -27.02 -18.95 2.69
CA ASP A 458 -27.51 -18.11 3.78
C ASP A 458 -29.03 -18.09 3.84
N VAL A 459 -29.60 -17.98 5.04
CA VAL A 459 -31.05 -18.02 5.23
C VAL A 459 -31.56 -17.03 6.25
N PHE A 460 -32.69 -16.41 5.92
CA PHE A 460 -33.55 -15.71 6.88
C PHE A 460 -34.85 -16.49 7.10
N GLN A 461 -35.27 -16.63 8.36
CA GLN A 461 -36.49 -17.33 8.74
C GLN A 461 -37.27 -16.58 9.82
N VAL A 462 -38.59 -16.70 9.77
CA VAL A 462 -39.50 -16.23 10.83
C VAL A 462 -40.13 -17.43 11.52
N PHE A 463 -39.97 -17.49 12.84
CA PHE A 463 -40.54 -18.51 13.71
C PHE A 463 -41.63 -17.93 14.59
N VAL A 464 -42.67 -18.72 14.82
CA VAL A 464 -43.71 -18.47 15.83
C VAL A 464 -43.75 -19.66 16.77
N ASN A 465 -43.47 -19.44 18.05
CA ASN A 465 -43.36 -20.52 19.05
C ASN A 465 -42.45 -21.68 18.58
N SER A 466 -41.27 -21.33 18.03
CA SER A 466 -40.27 -22.25 17.47
C SER A 466 -40.70 -23.03 16.22
N GLN A 467 -41.81 -22.66 15.58
CA GLN A 467 -42.21 -23.19 14.27
C GLN A 467 -41.95 -22.17 13.16
N ALA A 468 -41.16 -22.53 12.15
CA ALA A 468 -40.97 -21.70 10.96
C ALA A 468 -42.28 -21.56 10.18
N ILE A 469 -42.63 -20.34 9.75
CA ILE A 469 -43.89 -20.05 9.06
C ILE A 469 -43.68 -19.51 7.65
N ALA A 470 -44.61 -19.84 6.75
CA ALA A 470 -44.58 -19.37 5.37
C ALA A 470 -44.88 -17.86 5.27
N GLY A 471 -44.08 -17.17 4.47
CA GLY A 471 -44.31 -15.78 4.04
C GLY A 471 -44.44 -15.65 2.53
N ASN A 472 -44.91 -14.49 2.07
CA ASN A 472 -45.10 -14.17 0.65
C ASN A 472 -43.85 -14.34 -0.23
N ALA A 473 -42.67 -14.11 0.34
CA ALA A 473 -41.38 -14.22 -0.35
C ALA A 473 -40.60 -15.51 -0.02
N THR A 474 -41.14 -16.37 0.86
CA THR A 474 -40.40 -17.55 1.34
C THR A 474 -40.41 -18.71 0.34
N LYS A 475 -39.27 -19.40 0.24
CA LYS A 475 -39.14 -20.70 -0.41
C LYS A 475 -39.54 -21.81 0.56
N ALA A 476 -40.26 -22.82 0.07
CA ALA A 476 -40.87 -23.84 0.93
C ALA A 476 -39.87 -24.77 1.62
N THR A 477 -38.77 -25.14 0.96
CA THR A 477 -37.75 -26.07 1.48
C THR A 477 -36.42 -25.74 0.84
N HIS A 478 -35.37 -25.67 1.66
CA HIS A 478 -34.02 -25.39 1.19
C HIS A 478 -33.47 -26.54 0.34
N PRO A 479 -32.79 -26.28 -0.80
CA PRO A 479 -32.31 -27.33 -1.69
C PRO A 479 -31.24 -28.21 -1.02
N ASN A 480 -30.39 -27.61 -0.18
CA ASN A 480 -29.28 -28.31 0.48
C ASN A 480 -29.62 -28.77 1.91
N TYR A 481 -30.68 -28.21 2.54
CA TYR A 481 -31.01 -28.44 3.95
C TYR A 481 -32.50 -28.77 4.14
N PRO A 482 -32.90 -30.05 4.06
CA PRO A 482 -34.32 -30.43 4.06
C PRO A 482 -35.11 -29.99 5.31
N ASN A 483 -34.42 -29.76 6.43
CA ASN A 483 -34.99 -29.29 7.70
C ASN A 483 -35.23 -27.77 7.73
N VAL A 484 -34.58 -27.01 6.85
CA VAL A 484 -34.81 -25.57 6.70
C VAL A 484 -36.02 -25.37 5.80
N LYS A 485 -37.12 -24.90 6.42
CA LYS A 485 -38.42 -24.67 5.78
C LYS A 485 -38.77 -23.20 5.82
N HIS A 486 -39.54 -22.73 4.84
CA HIS A 486 -40.08 -21.37 4.81
C HIS A 486 -39.00 -20.30 5.03
N TYR A 487 -37.97 -20.34 4.20
CA TYR A 487 -36.80 -19.46 4.31
C TYR A 487 -36.79 -18.42 3.20
N LEU A 488 -36.02 -17.35 3.40
CA LEU A 488 -35.76 -16.28 2.46
C LEU A 488 -34.26 -16.16 2.20
N ASP A 489 -33.88 -15.99 0.94
CA ASP A 489 -32.52 -15.75 0.44
C ASP A 489 -32.57 -14.89 -0.83
N GLY A 490 -31.42 -14.58 -1.41
CA GLY A 490 -31.30 -13.76 -2.62
C GLY A 490 -31.35 -12.26 -2.33
N ASN A 491 -31.72 -11.47 -3.34
CA ASN A 491 -31.67 -10.01 -3.28
C ASN A 491 -33.07 -9.40 -3.38
N SER A 492 -33.31 -8.33 -2.61
CA SER A 492 -34.52 -7.49 -2.73
C SER A 492 -34.43 -6.45 -3.86
N PHE A 493 -33.30 -6.37 -4.58
CA PHE A 493 -33.02 -5.39 -5.63
C PHE A 493 -32.37 -6.05 -6.87
N ALA A 494 -32.35 -5.33 -7.99
CA ALA A 494 -31.77 -5.80 -9.26
C ALA A 494 -30.37 -5.20 -9.50
N GLY A 495 -29.36 -6.05 -9.72
CA GLY A 495 -27.96 -5.65 -9.95
C GLY A 495 -27.14 -5.48 -8.67
N ASP A 496 -25.91 -4.96 -8.78
CA ASP A 496 -24.91 -4.93 -7.70
C ASP A 496 -25.04 -3.74 -6.73
N LYS A 497 -26.08 -2.91 -6.85
CA LYS A 497 -26.26 -1.72 -6.01
C LYS A 497 -27.30 -1.96 -4.93
N VAL A 498 -26.91 -1.78 -3.68
CA VAL A 498 -27.76 -1.77 -2.46
C VAL A 498 -28.85 -0.67 -2.49
N SER A 499 -28.98 0.09 -3.58
CA SER A 499 -30.05 1.07 -3.77
C SER A 499 -31.34 0.39 -4.31
N GLY A 500 -32.03 -0.35 -3.45
CA GLY A 500 -33.37 -0.89 -3.70
C GLY A 500 -34.47 -0.07 -3.02
N GLU A 501 -35.72 -0.25 -3.43
CA GLU A 501 -36.87 0.13 -2.59
C GLU A 501 -37.09 -0.95 -1.53
N PHE A 502 -37.59 -0.57 -0.34
CA PHE A 502 -38.01 -1.56 0.66
C PHE A 502 -39.12 -2.46 0.10
N VAL A 503 -39.00 -3.77 0.32
CA VAL A 503 -40.03 -4.75 -0.01
C VAL A 503 -40.84 -5.11 1.24
N GLU A 504 -42.13 -5.39 1.07
CA GLU A 504 -42.99 -5.82 2.17
C GLU A 504 -42.95 -7.35 2.31
N LEU A 505 -42.45 -7.85 3.45
CA LEU A 505 -42.58 -9.25 3.84
C LEU A 505 -43.85 -9.43 4.65
N SER A 506 -44.60 -10.49 4.38
CA SER A 506 -45.92 -10.76 4.97
C SER A 506 -46.07 -12.22 5.36
N TYR A 507 -46.53 -12.48 6.58
CA TYR A 507 -46.68 -13.80 7.18
C TYR A 507 -48.06 -13.95 7.86
N ASP A 508 -48.74 -15.07 7.64
CA ASP A 508 -50.06 -15.33 8.23
C ASP A 508 -49.93 -15.97 9.62
N LEU A 509 -50.47 -15.27 10.63
CA LEU A 509 -50.48 -15.68 12.03
C LEU A 509 -51.86 -16.18 12.51
N THR A 510 -52.86 -16.24 11.63
CA THR A 510 -54.26 -16.53 12.01
C THR A 510 -54.43 -17.86 12.76
N ALA A 511 -53.56 -18.84 12.49
CA ALA A 511 -53.56 -20.13 13.18
C ALA A 511 -53.22 -20.05 14.68
N PHE A 512 -52.67 -18.92 15.13
CA PHE A 512 -52.23 -18.67 16.50
C PHE A 512 -53.13 -17.68 17.26
N ASN A 513 -54.34 -17.40 16.76
CA ASN A 513 -55.32 -16.55 17.45
C ASN A 513 -55.51 -16.92 18.93
N ASN A 514 -55.70 -15.91 19.78
CA ASN A 514 -55.92 -16.06 21.23
C ASN A 514 -54.78 -16.80 21.95
N GLN A 515 -53.56 -16.75 21.41
CA GLN A 515 -52.36 -17.30 22.05
C GLN A 515 -51.37 -16.16 22.31
N GLU A 516 -50.65 -16.29 23.42
CA GLU A 516 -49.36 -15.62 23.56
C GLU A 516 -48.36 -16.31 22.64
N VAL A 517 -47.75 -15.56 21.73
CA VAL A 517 -46.76 -16.06 20.80
C VAL A 517 -45.43 -15.35 20.98
N THR A 518 -44.33 -16.08 20.82
CA THR A 518 -43.01 -15.50 20.60
C THR A 518 -42.71 -15.55 19.11
N ILE A 519 -42.48 -14.37 18.53
CA ILE A 519 -42.03 -14.21 17.15
C ILE A 519 -40.52 -14.06 17.18
N THR A 520 -39.81 -14.92 16.46
CA THR A 520 -38.34 -14.88 16.35
C THR A 520 -37.93 -14.77 14.89
N PHE A 521 -37.09 -13.79 14.61
CA PHE A 521 -36.41 -13.61 13.33
C PHE A 521 -35.02 -14.21 13.47
N VAL A 522 -34.61 -15.01 12.49
CA VAL A 522 -33.34 -15.74 12.52
C VAL A 522 -32.64 -15.49 11.19
N TYR A 523 -31.43 -14.94 11.25
CA TYR A 523 -30.50 -14.86 10.14
C TYR A 523 -29.32 -15.79 10.41
N GLN A 524 -29.08 -16.70 9.48
CA GLN A 524 -27.98 -17.65 9.54
C GLN A 524 -27.15 -17.52 8.27
N SER A 525 -25.85 -17.35 8.45
CA SER A 525 -24.90 -17.36 7.33
C SER A 525 -23.96 -18.53 7.42
N ASP A 526 -23.49 -18.98 6.26
CA ASP A 526 -22.48 -20.01 6.18
C ASP A 526 -21.07 -19.43 6.44
N GLU A 527 -20.10 -20.30 6.32
CA GLU A 527 -18.67 -20.06 6.28
C GLU A 527 -18.06 -19.00 5.36
N ALA A 528 -18.82 -18.45 4.43
CA ALA A 528 -18.30 -17.90 3.21
C ALA A 528 -19.20 -16.82 2.62
N ILE A 529 -18.63 -15.95 1.78
CA ILE A 529 -19.41 -15.08 0.87
C ILE A 529 -20.54 -14.38 1.64
N SER A 530 -20.18 -13.54 2.60
CA SER A 530 -21.19 -12.75 3.26
C SER A 530 -21.67 -11.63 2.35
N TYR A 531 -22.98 -11.55 2.17
CA TYR A 531 -23.64 -10.31 1.79
C TYR A 531 -24.07 -9.56 3.07
N PHE A 532 -24.66 -8.37 2.91
CA PHE A 532 -25.05 -7.58 4.09
C PHE A 532 -26.18 -8.24 4.92
N GLY A 533 -26.82 -9.30 4.45
CA GLY A 533 -27.91 -9.96 5.16
C GLY A 533 -29.23 -9.22 4.99
N ILE A 534 -29.87 -8.80 6.08
CA ILE A 534 -31.22 -8.24 6.07
C ILE A 534 -31.40 -7.09 7.07
N VAL A 535 -32.06 -6.02 6.61
CA VAL A 535 -32.64 -5.00 7.48
C VAL A 535 -34.14 -5.17 7.60
N LEU A 536 -34.70 -4.88 8.77
CA LEU A 536 -36.13 -4.93 9.08
C LEU A 536 -36.56 -3.59 9.70
N ASP A 537 -37.64 -3.03 9.16
CA ASP A 537 -38.24 -1.78 9.63
C ASP A 537 -39.79 -1.90 9.56
N ASP A 538 -40.51 -1.02 10.25
CA ASP A 538 -41.97 -0.95 10.28
C ASP A 538 -42.66 -2.31 10.54
N ILE A 539 -42.22 -3.03 11.58
CA ILE A 539 -42.78 -4.34 11.94
C ILE A 539 -44.17 -4.14 12.54
N ARG A 540 -45.19 -4.70 11.91
CA ARG A 540 -46.59 -4.49 12.29
C ARG A 540 -47.40 -5.77 12.24
N ILE A 541 -48.35 -5.91 13.17
CA ILE A 541 -49.35 -6.97 13.13
C ILE A 541 -50.70 -6.34 12.83
N LEU A 542 -51.37 -6.84 11.80
CA LEU A 542 -52.70 -6.40 11.39
C LEU A 542 -53.74 -7.48 11.73
N ALA A 543 -54.74 -7.11 12.52
CA ALA A 543 -55.91 -7.93 12.81
C ALA A 543 -57.12 -7.37 12.04
N ASP A 544 -57.66 -8.14 11.09
CA ASP A 544 -58.73 -7.70 10.18
C ASP A 544 -58.43 -6.33 9.53
N ASN A 545 -57.19 -6.16 9.03
CA ASN A 545 -56.61 -4.92 8.46
C ASN A 545 -56.39 -3.75 9.44
N SER A 546 -56.65 -3.91 10.73
CA SER A 546 -56.35 -2.90 11.75
C SER A 546 -55.00 -3.19 12.41
N VAL A 547 -54.13 -2.20 12.52
CA VAL A 547 -52.83 -2.36 13.20
C VAL A 547 -53.07 -2.56 14.70
N VAL A 548 -52.61 -3.70 15.23
CA VAL A 548 -52.69 -4.05 16.65
C VAL A 548 -51.32 -4.07 17.33
N TYR A 549 -50.25 -4.05 16.54
CA TYR A 549 -48.88 -3.92 16.98
C TYR A 549 -48.09 -3.14 15.94
N LEU A 550 -47.20 -2.25 16.38
CA LEU A 550 -46.26 -1.50 15.57
C LEU A 550 -44.94 -1.38 16.32
N ASP A 551 -43.85 -1.69 15.64
CA ASP A 551 -42.48 -1.45 16.04
C ASP A 551 -41.77 -0.72 14.89
N ASP A 552 -41.50 0.57 15.11
CA ASP A 552 -40.74 1.47 14.24
C ASP A 552 -39.26 1.56 14.66
N VAL A 553 -38.80 0.65 15.54
CA VAL A 553 -37.44 0.53 16.08
C VAL A 553 -37.02 1.65 17.04
N ASP A 554 -37.33 2.91 16.72
CA ASP A 554 -37.01 4.10 17.50
C ASP A 554 -37.68 4.11 18.87
N SER A 555 -38.92 3.60 18.97
CA SER A 555 -39.73 3.70 20.19
C SER A 555 -39.89 2.39 20.98
N ASN A 556 -39.46 1.25 20.41
CA ASN A 556 -39.66 -0.06 21.02
C ASN A 556 -38.42 -0.57 21.78
N GLU A 557 -38.63 -0.88 23.07
CA GLU A 557 -37.63 -1.45 23.98
C GLU A 557 -37.90 -2.92 24.36
N THR A 558 -38.97 -3.52 23.82
CA THR A 558 -39.40 -4.89 24.21
C THR A 558 -38.75 -6.01 23.39
N THR A 559 -38.15 -5.67 22.25
CA THR A 559 -37.49 -6.63 21.36
C THR A 559 -36.17 -7.09 21.95
N LYS A 560 -36.01 -8.40 22.11
CA LYS A 560 -34.76 -9.04 22.55
C LYS A 560 -33.86 -9.25 21.35
N LEU A 561 -32.64 -8.71 21.43
CA LEU A 561 -31.62 -8.81 20.40
C LEU A 561 -30.57 -9.85 20.80
N ASN A 562 -30.22 -10.74 19.88
CA ASN A 562 -29.13 -11.70 20.01
C ASN A 562 -28.36 -11.77 18.69
N GLY A 563 -27.44 -10.83 18.48
CA GLY A 563 -26.69 -10.70 17.21
C GLY A 563 -27.31 -9.73 16.22
N PHE A 564 -28.64 -9.64 16.14
CA PHE A 564 -29.29 -8.48 15.52
C PHE A 564 -28.99 -7.22 16.32
N ARG A 565 -28.95 -6.06 15.67
CA ARG A 565 -28.70 -4.76 16.31
C ARG A 565 -29.53 -3.64 15.68
N LYS A 566 -29.69 -2.54 16.41
CA LYS A 566 -30.32 -1.30 15.89
C LYS A 566 -29.25 -0.49 15.17
N ILE A 567 -29.59 0.04 14.00
CA ILE A 567 -28.71 0.83 13.14
C ILE A 567 -29.50 1.94 12.47
N GLY A 568 -28.89 3.09 12.21
CA GLY A 568 -29.44 4.15 11.39
C GLY A 568 -29.15 3.94 9.91
N ARG A 569 -28.72 5.01 9.23
CA ARG A 569 -28.31 4.98 7.81
C ARG A 569 -26.92 4.36 7.59
N TYR A 570 -26.10 4.32 8.63
CA TYR A 570 -24.68 3.99 8.50
C TYR A 570 -24.32 2.74 9.29
N LYS A 571 -23.52 1.86 8.70
CA LYS A 571 -22.97 0.68 9.38
C LYS A 571 -21.54 0.92 9.84
N SER A 572 -21.10 0.23 10.87
CA SER A 572 -19.69 0.16 11.23
C SER A 572 -18.93 -0.48 10.07
N GLY A 573 -17.89 0.21 9.61
CA GLY A 573 -16.91 -0.30 8.68
C GLY A 573 -15.89 -1.21 9.36
N ALA A 574 -14.83 -1.54 8.63
CA ALA A 574 -13.82 -2.46 9.12
C ALA A 574 -13.08 -1.94 10.36
N GLU A 575 -12.56 -2.87 11.17
CA GLU A 575 -11.81 -2.52 12.38
C GLU A 575 -10.46 -1.88 12.04
N HIS A 576 -10.00 -1.03 12.95
CA HIS A 576 -8.70 -0.41 12.87
C HIS A 576 -8.16 -0.13 14.28
N ALA A 577 -6.85 -0.18 14.44
CA ALA A 577 -6.21 -0.12 15.75
C ALA A 577 -4.78 0.39 15.64
N TYR A 578 -4.26 0.94 16.74
CA TYR A 578 -2.82 1.09 16.90
C TYR A 578 -2.23 -0.10 17.64
N TYR A 579 -1.10 -0.61 17.16
CA TYR A 579 -0.22 -1.48 17.95
C TYR A 579 1.00 -0.69 18.42
N VAL A 580 1.36 -0.87 19.69
CA VAL A 580 2.52 -0.22 20.30
C VAL A 580 3.48 -1.29 20.80
N GLN A 581 4.73 -1.28 20.34
CA GLN A 581 5.69 -2.35 20.62
C GLN A 581 7.11 -1.79 20.80
N LEU A 582 7.83 -2.27 21.82
CA LEU A 582 9.24 -1.92 22.06
C LEU A 582 10.16 -2.84 21.27
N ARG A 583 11.03 -2.25 20.44
CA ARG A 583 12.01 -2.93 19.58
C ARG A 583 13.43 -2.55 19.99
N SER A 584 14.37 -3.48 19.84
CA SER A 584 15.75 -3.33 20.31
C SER A 584 16.76 -3.85 19.30
N HIS A 585 18.04 -3.91 19.70
CA HIS A 585 19.11 -4.57 18.93
C HIS A 585 19.55 -5.90 19.58
N GLN A 586 18.69 -6.48 20.42
CA GLN A 586 18.98 -7.69 21.20
C GLN A 586 18.17 -8.88 20.70
N GLY A 587 18.73 -10.06 20.88
CA GLY A 587 18.05 -11.34 20.63
C GLY A 587 17.58 -11.49 19.18
N VAL A 588 16.28 -11.73 19.01
CA VAL A 588 15.62 -11.91 17.71
C VAL A 588 15.73 -10.66 16.83
N ASP A 589 15.80 -9.47 17.41
CA ASP A 589 15.90 -8.20 16.69
C ASP A 589 17.35 -7.73 16.46
N GLN A 590 18.35 -8.57 16.73
CA GLN A 590 19.77 -8.21 16.51
C GLN A 590 20.06 -7.75 15.07
N GLY A 591 19.29 -8.23 14.09
CA GLY A 591 19.39 -7.85 12.68
C GLY A 591 19.13 -6.37 12.42
N LEU A 592 18.27 -5.73 13.22
CA LEU A 592 17.92 -4.30 13.06
C LEU A 592 19.14 -3.40 13.19
N LYS A 593 20.11 -3.77 14.04
CA LYS A 593 21.35 -3.02 14.21
C LYS A 593 22.17 -2.99 12.92
N LEU A 594 22.26 -4.13 12.22
CA LEU A 594 22.99 -4.27 10.96
C LEU A 594 22.25 -3.55 9.83
N ALA A 595 20.92 -3.60 9.85
CA ALA A 595 20.06 -2.82 8.96
C ALA A 595 20.05 -1.31 9.28
N GLN A 596 20.74 -0.87 10.35
CA GLN A 596 20.80 0.51 10.82
C GLN A 596 19.44 1.11 11.22
N TYR A 597 18.51 0.28 11.67
CA TYR A 597 17.22 0.72 12.22
C TYR A 597 17.39 1.16 13.68
N ALA A 598 16.69 2.22 14.09
CA ALA A 598 16.73 2.73 15.45
C ALA A 598 16.12 1.71 16.44
N ALA A 599 16.60 1.69 17.68
CA ALA A 599 15.91 0.98 18.76
C ALA A 599 14.96 1.95 19.48
N GLY A 600 13.80 1.48 19.92
CA GLY A 600 12.80 2.35 20.55
C GLY A 600 11.37 1.81 20.47
N LEU A 601 10.42 2.67 20.81
CA LEU A 601 8.99 2.33 20.78
C LEU A 601 8.45 2.56 19.36
N THR A 602 8.04 1.48 18.70
CA THR A 602 7.39 1.52 17.39
C THR A 602 5.87 1.63 17.53
N LEU A 603 5.27 2.40 16.63
CA LEU A 603 3.82 2.50 16.50
C LEU A 603 3.41 1.96 15.14
N TRP A 604 2.35 1.17 15.12
CA TRP A 604 1.81 0.56 13.92
C TRP A 604 0.32 0.89 13.84
N TYR A 605 -0.17 1.19 12.65
CA TYR A 605 -1.56 1.41 12.35
C TYR A 605 -2.09 0.24 11.52
N SER A 606 -3.07 -0.49 12.07
CA SER A 606 -3.78 -1.56 11.40
C SER A 606 -5.12 -1.06 10.90
N ASN A 607 -5.51 -1.43 9.68
CA ASN A 607 -6.79 -1.06 9.08
C ASN A 607 -7.35 -2.18 8.21
N GLU A 608 -8.36 -2.89 8.71
CA GLU A 608 -8.98 -4.06 8.05
C GLU A 608 -9.83 -3.70 6.83
N ASN A 609 -9.88 -2.42 6.42
CA ASN A 609 -10.44 -2.05 5.12
C ASN A 609 -9.54 -2.50 3.95
N TYR A 610 -8.31 -2.89 4.25
CA TYR A 610 -7.31 -3.36 3.30
C TYR A 610 -6.87 -4.77 3.70
N ASP A 611 -6.80 -5.68 2.75
CA ASP A 611 -6.33 -7.07 2.96
C ASP A 611 -4.84 -7.22 2.61
N ASP A 612 -4.15 -6.12 2.29
CA ASP A 612 -2.75 -6.08 1.83
C ASP A 612 -2.07 -4.74 2.15
N ASN A 613 -0.76 -4.68 1.95
CA ASN A 613 0.07 -3.48 2.12
C ASN A 613 0.58 -2.91 0.78
N ASN A 614 -0.21 -3.02 -0.30
CA ASN A 614 0.16 -2.52 -1.62
C ASN A 614 0.04 -0.97 -1.71
N THR A 615 0.92 -0.24 -1.00
CA THR A 615 0.89 1.23 -0.95
C THR A 615 1.10 1.87 -2.31
N SER A 616 1.66 1.17 -3.30
CA SER A 616 1.71 1.59 -4.69
C SER A 616 0.34 1.67 -5.38
N GLU A 617 -0.65 0.90 -4.92
CA GLU A 617 -2.04 0.98 -5.38
C GLU A 617 -2.89 1.92 -4.49
N HIS A 618 -2.64 1.94 -3.19
CA HIS A 618 -3.38 2.75 -2.21
C HIS A 618 -2.45 3.49 -1.23
N GLN A 619 -1.82 4.56 -1.73
CA GLN A 619 -0.79 5.32 -1.00
C GLN A 619 -1.24 5.77 0.41
N GLY A 620 -0.40 5.48 1.40
CA GLY A 620 -0.63 5.79 2.81
C GLY A 620 -1.64 4.88 3.51
N PHE A 621 -2.11 3.82 2.87
CA PHE A 621 -3.04 2.85 3.45
C PHE A 621 -2.53 1.41 3.31
N GLY A 622 -3.03 0.52 4.16
CA GLY A 622 -2.64 -0.90 4.17
C GLY A 622 -3.26 -1.63 5.36
N ASP A 623 -3.16 -2.96 5.34
CA ASP A 623 -3.62 -3.85 6.40
C ASP A 623 -2.90 -3.56 7.74
N LEU A 624 -1.58 -3.32 7.67
CA LEU A 624 -0.74 -2.94 8.82
C LEU A 624 0.50 -2.16 8.36
N LEU A 625 0.63 -0.91 8.79
CA LEU A 625 1.75 -0.02 8.46
C LEU A 625 2.42 0.55 9.71
N VAL A 626 3.73 0.75 9.69
CA VAL A 626 4.51 1.45 10.72
C VAL A 626 4.30 2.95 10.56
N VAL A 627 3.93 3.62 11.66
CA VAL A 627 3.85 5.08 11.71
C VAL A 627 5.25 5.64 11.94
N ASP A 628 5.79 6.29 10.92
CA ASP A 628 7.07 6.96 11.03
C ASP A 628 6.95 8.23 11.88
N THR A 629 7.47 8.21 13.11
CA THR A 629 7.37 9.40 13.97
C THR A 629 8.31 10.53 13.52
N ASP A 630 9.25 10.25 12.62
CA ASP A 630 10.19 11.20 12.04
C ASP A 630 9.83 11.54 10.60
N GLN A 631 8.97 12.55 10.41
CA GLN A 631 8.47 12.93 9.08
C GLN A 631 9.49 13.70 8.22
N ARG A 632 10.78 13.72 8.60
CA ARG A 632 11.83 14.44 7.87
C ARG A 632 12.37 13.54 6.76
N PRO A 633 12.35 13.99 5.49
CA PRO A 633 12.75 13.13 4.39
C PRO A 633 14.22 12.70 4.45
N ILE A 634 14.46 11.39 4.32
CA ILE A 634 15.80 10.84 4.10
C ILE A 634 16.06 10.79 2.59
N TYR A 635 17.24 11.25 2.18
CA TYR A 635 17.65 11.25 0.78
C TYR A 635 18.72 10.18 0.54
N ARG A 636 18.71 9.62 -0.67
CA ARG A 636 19.81 8.79 -1.18
C ARG A 636 21.12 9.57 -1.20
N SER A 637 22.23 8.88 -1.45
CA SER A 637 23.59 9.46 -1.45
C SER A 637 23.82 10.63 -2.42
N ASN A 638 22.88 10.92 -3.33
CA ASN A 638 22.90 12.06 -4.23
C ASN A 638 22.23 13.33 -3.65
N ASN A 639 21.73 13.28 -2.42
CA ASN A 639 21.05 14.36 -1.68
C ASN A 639 19.89 15.04 -2.43
N THR A 640 19.29 14.36 -3.41
CA THR A 640 18.24 14.94 -4.28
C THR A 640 17.11 13.96 -4.56
N THR A 641 17.39 12.66 -4.53
CA THR A 641 16.38 11.60 -4.66
C THR A 641 16.00 11.10 -3.28
N LEU A 642 14.71 11.03 -2.99
CA LEU A 642 14.21 10.43 -1.76
C LEU A 642 14.60 8.95 -1.69
N ALA A 643 14.87 8.48 -0.48
CA ALA A 643 15.09 7.08 -0.24
C ALA A 643 13.77 6.31 -0.23
N GLU A 644 13.84 5.02 -0.53
CA GLU A 644 12.72 4.07 -0.44
C GLU A 644 12.18 3.92 1.00
N SER A 645 10.98 3.38 1.15
CA SER A 645 10.29 3.23 2.44
C SER A 645 11.15 2.51 3.48
N SER A 646 11.92 1.49 3.07
CA SER A 646 12.83 0.78 3.99
C SER A 646 13.99 1.63 4.55
N ILE A 647 14.26 2.78 3.95
CA ILE A 647 15.18 3.76 4.54
C ILE A 647 14.40 4.86 5.25
N GLN A 648 13.25 5.31 4.74
CA GLN A 648 12.42 6.30 5.44
C GLN A 648 12.06 5.80 6.84
N VAL A 649 11.45 4.61 6.97
CA VAL A 649 10.94 4.14 8.27
C VAL A 649 11.99 3.58 9.23
N ARG A 650 13.29 3.74 8.93
CA ARG A 650 14.36 3.18 9.79
C ARG A 650 14.40 3.84 11.17
N ASP A 651 13.92 5.07 11.27
CA ASP A 651 13.90 5.93 12.45
C ASP A 651 12.50 6.24 12.95
N ALA A 652 11.53 5.44 12.51
CA ALA A 652 10.13 5.51 12.93
C ALA A 652 9.92 5.43 14.45
N ALA A 653 10.84 4.81 15.20
CA ALA A 653 10.68 4.56 16.62
C ALA A 653 10.87 5.81 17.50
N LEU A 654 9.99 5.97 18.50
CA LEU A 654 10.17 6.95 19.56
C LEU A 654 11.40 6.59 20.43
N ARG A 655 12.15 7.62 20.83
CA ARG A 655 13.45 7.51 21.48
C ARG A 655 13.73 8.71 22.39
N LEU A 656 14.43 8.49 23.49
CA LEU A 656 14.81 9.54 24.46
C LEU A 656 16.18 10.16 24.19
N ASN A 657 16.99 9.54 23.32
CA ASN A 657 18.35 9.96 23.02
C ASN A 657 18.54 10.05 21.51
N ASP A 658 19.61 10.73 21.10
CA ASP A 658 19.99 10.82 19.69
C ASP A 658 20.19 9.43 19.07
N GLN A 659 19.70 9.24 17.85
CA GLN A 659 19.93 8.03 17.09
C GLN A 659 21.30 8.03 16.38
N SER A 660 21.69 6.87 15.84
CA SER A 660 22.91 6.77 15.04
C SER A 660 22.66 7.21 13.60
N ALA A 661 23.57 8.01 13.05
CA ALA A 661 23.56 8.37 11.63
C ALA A 661 23.76 7.14 10.75
N GLY A 662 23.15 7.14 9.57
CA GLY A 662 23.20 6.02 8.65
C GLY A 662 22.32 6.22 7.42
N LEU A 663 22.66 5.58 6.31
CA LEU A 663 21.80 5.49 5.10
C LEU A 663 21.31 6.83 4.51
N GLY A 664 22.03 7.94 4.76
CA GLY A 664 21.66 9.28 4.28
C GLY A 664 20.86 10.10 5.29
N ASP A 665 20.46 9.50 6.41
CA ASP A 665 19.85 10.21 7.53
C ASP A 665 20.91 11.02 8.31
N SER A 666 20.58 12.28 8.51
CA SER A 666 21.38 13.25 9.26
C SER A 666 20.62 13.88 10.41
N ASP A 667 19.33 13.57 10.57
CA ASP A 667 18.53 14.07 11.67
C ASP A 667 18.46 13.05 12.79
N LEU A 668 19.30 13.29 13.80
CA LEU A 668 19.49 12.35 14.87
C LEU A 668 18.63 12.66 16.09
N SER A 669 17.88 13.77 16.04
CA SER A 669 17.20 14.34 17.20
C SER A 669 16.19 13.34 17.78
N PRO A 670 16.00 13.29 19.11
CA PRO A 670 15.05 12.40 19.73
C PRO A 670 13.61 12.82 19.43
N ILE A 671 12.75 11.84 19.21
CA ILE A 671 11.30 12.02 19.10
C ILE A 671 10.67 11.21 20.22
N THR A 672 10.09 11.89 21.21
CA THR A 672 9.66 11.25 22.46
C THR A 672 8.16 11.02 22.53
N ALA A 673 7.39 11.50 21.56
CA ALA A 673 5.94 11.36 21.58
C ALA A 673 5.34 11.26 20.17
N PHE A 674 4.22 10.57 20.11
CA PHE A 674 3.27 10.52 19.01
C PHE A 674 2.00 11.30 19.39
N ASP A 675 1.40 12.01 18.44
CA ASP A 675 0.10 12.68 18.57
C ASP A 675 -0.61 12.56 17.22
N ASP A 676 -1.78 11.93 17.20
CA ASP A 676 -2.54 11.64 15.98
C ASP A 676 -3.08 12.90 15.24
N SER A 677 -2.85 14.09 15.80
CA SER A 677 -3.09 15.37 15.13
C SER A 677 -1.94 15.88 14.26
N ASN A 678 -0.78 15.23 14.33
CA ASN A 678 0.30 15.49 13.39
C ASN A 678 0.04 14.78 12.05
N ASP A 679 0.63 15.29 10.99
CA ASP A 679 0.56 14.67 9.66
C ASP A 679 1.65 13.61 9.52
N TYR A 680 1.23 12.36 9.32
CA TYR A 680 2.11 11.21 9.07
C TYR A 680 1.98 10.67 7.64
N SER A 681 1.20 11.34 6.79
CA SER A 681 0.93 10.92 5.41
C SER A 681 2.14 11.03 4.48
N PHE A 682 3.16 11.78 4.92
CA PHE A 682 4.39 12.04 4.17
C PHE A 682 4.12 12.49 2.71
N GLU A 683 3.47 13.64 2.55
CA GLU A 683 2.95 14.17 1.27
C GLU A 683 3.93 14.09 0.08
N VAL A 684 5.24 14.19 0.32
CA VAL A 684 6.28 14.15 -0.72
C VAL A 684 6.52 12.75 -1.33
N GLN A 685 6.15 11.68 -0.62
CA GLN A 685 6.19 10.28 -1.06
C GLN A 685 5.16 9.45 -0.26
N PRO A 686 3.85 9.61 -0.55
CA PRO A 686 2.80 9.07 0.29
C PRO A 686 2.80 7.55 0.45
N GLU A 687 3.47 6.80 -0.45
CA GLU A 687 3.72 5.36 -0.32
C GLU A 687 4.54 4.99 0.92
N SER A 688 5.37 5.90 1.43
CA SER A 688 6.17 5.73 2.64
C SER A 688 5.51 6.30 3.90
N GLY A 689 4.39 7.02 3.75
CA GLY A 689 3.63 7.58 4.86
C GLY A 689 2.47 6.70 5.30
N VAL A 690 1.74 7.16 6.32
CA VAL A 690 0.54 6.51 6.83
C VAL A 690 -0.55 7.55 7.07
N ASN A 691 -1.70 7.34 6.42
CA ASN A 691 -2.90 8.14 6.63
C ASN A 691 -3.64 7.64 7.87
N ILE A 692 -3.49 8.36 8.98
CA ILE A 692 -4.12 8.00 10.24
C ILE A 692 -5.33 8.89 10.57
N PRO A 693 -6.35 8.36 11.27
CA PRO A 693 -7.47 9.15 11.73
C PRO A 693 -7.10 9.98 12.96
N LEU A 694 -7.59 11.22 12.99
CA LEU A 694 -7.51 12.10 14.16
C LEU A 694 -8.60 11.69 15.16
N TYR A 695 -8.24 11.26 16.37
CA TYR A 695 -9.15 11.13 17.51
C TYR A 695 -8.67 11.89 18.75
N GLY A 696 -7.42 12.37 18.78
CA GLY A 696 -6.78 12.98 19.94
C GLY A 696 -6.05 11.98 20.84
N LEU A 697 -5.63 10.85 20.27
CA LEU A 697 -4.72 9.91 20.90
C LEU A 697 -3.29 10.46 20.86
N SER A 698 -2.60 10.41 21.99
CA SER A 698 -1.17 10.68 22.08
C SER A 698 -0.45 9.64 22.94
N ILE A 699 0.79 9.33 22.58
CA ILE A 699 1.62 8.36 23.28
C ILE A 699 2.97 9.01 23.54
N SER A 700 3.32 9.18 24.81
CA SER A 700 4.62 9.74 25.22
C SER A 700 5.49 8.67 25.84
N LEU A 701 6.74 8.57 25.38
CA LEU A 701 7.77 7.75 25.99
C LEU A 701 8.35 8.48 27.21
N LEU A 702 8.13 7.93 28.41
CA LEU A 702 8.54 8.54 29.68
C LEU A 702 9.93 8.07 30.11
N ASP A 703 10.17 6.76 30.01
CA ASP A 703 11.45 6.14 30.33
C ASP A 703 11.78 5.03 29.33
N LEU A 704 13.07 4.83 29.10
CA LEU A 704 13.59 3.79 28.21
C LEU A 704 14.92 3.29 28.78
N SER A 705 15.00 1.99 29.06
CA SER A 705 16.23 1.42 29.60
C SER A 705 17.36 1.48 28.58
N ALA A 706 18.60 1.61 29.05
CA ALA A 706 19.77 1.76 28.19
C ALA A 706 20.00 0.56 27.24
N SER A 707 19.48 -0.62 27.59
CA SER A 707 19.51 -1.82 26.74
C SER A 707 18.29 -1.96 25.82
N PHE A 708 17.31 -1.04 25.93
CA PHE A 708 16.04 -1.08 25.20
C PHE A 708 15.18 -2.33 25.51
N ASP A 709 15.34 -2.91 26.70
CA ASP A 709 14.57 -4.08 27.15
C ASP A 709 13.25 -3.71 27.82
N THR A 710 13.12 -2.46 28.29
CA THR A 710 11.94 -1.96 29.01
C THR A 710 11.67 -0.50 28.66
N ALA A 711 10.40 -0.14 28.55
CA ALA A 711 9.94 1.24 28.36
C ALA A 711 8.75 1.54 29.26
N GLU A 712 8.71 2.75 29.81
CA GLU A 712 7.52 3.30 30.45
C GLU A 712 6.90 4.31 29.49
N ILE A 713 5.61 4.13 29.18
CA ILE A 713 4.88 5.01 28.27
C ILE A 713 3.64 5.57 28.94
N GLN A 714 3.24 6.76 28.51
CA GLN A 714 1.98 7.37 28.84
C GLN A 714 1.10 7.39 27.60
N VAL A 715 -0.09 6.80 27.69
CA VAL A 715 -1.13 6.87 26.68
C VAL A 715 -2.17 7.87 27.17
N SER A 716 -2.38 8.92 26.39
CA SER A 716 -3.33 9.98 26.70
C SER A 716 -4.36 10.08 25.59
N TYR A 717 -5.61 10.29 25.98
CA TYR A 717 -6.73 10.46 25.08
C TYR A 717 -7.49 11.72 25.45
N ASP A 718 -7.49 12.69 24.53
CA ASP A 718 -8.27 13.92 24.65
C ASP A 718 -9.01 14.14 23.35
N MET A 719 -10.31 13.84 23.33
CA MET A 719 -11.09 13.76 22.09
C MET A 719 -10.98 15.07 21.28
N LYS A 720 -10.33 15.01 20.11
CA LYS A 720 -10.16 16.13 19.18
C LYS A 720 -11.11 15.99 18.00
N THR A 721 -12.18 16.79 18.00
CA THR A 721 -13.12 16.87 16.87
C THR A 721 -12.78 18.00 15.92
N SER A 722 -12.91 17.77 14.61
CA SER A 722 -12.76 18.83 13.60
C SER A 722 -13.64 18.59 12.38
N LEU A 723 -13.92 19.66 11.65
CA LEU A 723 -14.58 19.61 10.35
C LEU A 723 -13.59 20.04 9.27
N THR A 724 -13.64 19.40 8.11
CA THR A 724 -12.88 19.83 6.92
C THR A 724 -13.81 19.91 5.72
N TYR A 725 -13.38 20.61 4.67
CA TYR A 725 -14.14 20.70 3.43
C TYR A 725 -13.24 20.76 2.20
N LYS A 726 -13.77 20.32 1.06
CA LYS A 726 -13.18 20.51 -0.27
C LYS A 726 -14.17 21.28 -1.15
N VAL A 727 -13.67 22.31 -1.82
CA VAL A 727 -14.46 23.19 -2.70
C VAL A 727 -14.22 22.80 -4.15
N ASP A 728 -15.31 22.66 -4.91
CA ASP A 728 -15.34 22.56 -6.37
C ASP A 728 -16.33 23.60 -6.88
N ASP A 729 -15.82 24.80 -7.20
CA ASP A 729 -16.63 26.00 -7.48
C ASP A 729 -17.64 26.31 -6.34
N LYS A 730 -18.94 26.18 -6.58
CA LYS A 730 -19.99 26.41 -5.58
C LYS A 730 -20.44 25.13 -4.86
N LYS A 731 -19.79 24.02 -5.16
CA LYS A 731 -20.12 22.70 -4.64
C LYS A 731 -19.09 22.32 -3.58
N VAL A 732 -19.54 22.03 -2.37
CA VAL A 732 -18.66 21.83 -1.23
C VAL A 732 -18.94 20.49 -0.58
N LYS A 733 -17.90 19.65 -0.48
CA LYS A 733 -17.94 18.39 0.26
C LYS A 733 -17.42 18.62 1.67
N PHE A 734 -18.23 18.34 2.68
CA PHE A 734 -17.84 18.41 4.09
C PHE A 734 -17.39 17.05 4.59
N ARG A 735 -16.51 17.05 5.59
CA ARG A 735 -16.00 15.87 6.29
C ARG A 735 -15.96 16.11 7.79
N VAL A 736 -16.32 15.08 8.55
CA VAL A 736 -16.30 15.05 10.02
C VAL A 736 -15.13 14.19 10.47
N ASN A 737 -14.29 14.68 11.37
CA ASN A 737 -13.11 13.96 11.86
C ASN A 737 -13.08 13.95 13.40
N GLY A 738 -12.62 12.84 13.98
CA GLY A 738 -12.40 12.66 15.42
C GLY A 738 -13.63 12.54 16.31
N PHE A 739 -14.81 12.46 15.70
CA PHE A 739 -16.00 12.05 16.42
C PHE A 739 -16.00 10.54 16.64
N VAL A 740 -16.28 10.12 17.86
CA VAL A 740 -16.61 8.71 18.16
C VAL A 740 -18.05 8.48 17.72
N LEU A 741 -18.23 7.80 16.59
CA LEU A 741 -19.52 7.57 15.97
C LEU A 741 -20.02 6.15 16.26
N GLU A 742 -21.33 6.01 16.44
CA GLU A 742 -22.03 4.73 16.59
C GLU A 742 -23.07 4.57 15.48
N GLU A 743 -23.40 3.32 15.14
CA GLU A 743 -24.39 2.99 14.11
C GLU A 743 -25.77 3.60 14.38
N THR A 744 -26.10 3.87 15.65
CA THR A 744 -27.38 4.48 16.08
C THR A 744 -27.38 6.00 16.08
N ASP A 745 -26.25 6.65 15.75
CA ASP A 745 -26.15 8.10 15.81
C ASP A 745 -26.96 8.76 14.69
N THR A 746 -27.52 9.94 15.01
CA THR A 746 -28.16 10.80 14.03
C THR A 746 -27.37 12.09 13.83
N PHE A 747 -27.43 12.62 12.61
CA PHE A 747 -26.62 13.76 12.19
C PHE A 747 -27.50 14.89 11.69
N THR A 748 -27.10 16.12 12.00
CA THR A 748 -27.70 17.32 11.43
C THR A 748 -26.63 18.33 11.08
N TRP A 749 -26.67 18.80 9.84
CA TRP A 749 -25.93 19.95 9.36
C TRP A 749 -26.87 21.13 9.21
N THR A 750 -26.46 22.30 9.71
CA THR A 750 -27.13 23.58 9.43
C THR A 750 -26.15 24.55 8.81
N PHE A 751 -26.58 25.23 7.74
CA PHE A 751 -25.76 26.18 6.99
C PHE A 751 -26.29 27.60 7.19
N SER A 752 -25.41 28.59 7.11
CA SER A 752 -25.76 30.00 7.34
C SER A 752 -26.76 30.59 6.32
N ASP A 753 -27.00 29.90 5.20
CA ASP A 753 -28.03 30.24 4.20
C ASP A 753 -29.37 29.53 4.42
N GLY A 754 -29.48 28.74 5.50
CA GLY A 754 -30.69 28.01 5.86
C GLY A 754 -30.81 26.61 5.26
N GLN A 755 -29.86 26.16 4.44
CA GLN A 755 -29.82 24.76 4.00
C GLN A 755 -29.57 23.82 5.20
N GLN A 756 -29.95 22.55 5.03
CA GLN A 756 -29.74 21.49 6.02
C GLN A 756 -29.38 20.16 5.35
N SER A 757 -28.71 19.29 6.09
CA SER A 757 -28.48 17.90 5.68
C SER A 757 -28.47 16.97 6.88
N THR A 758 -28.80 15.70 6.69
CA THR A 758 -28.69 14.63 7.70
C THR A 758 -27.63 13.59 7.34
N GLU A 759 -26.87 13.82 6.27
CA GLU A 759 -25.75 12.95 5.92
C GLU A 759 -24.56 13.24 6.82
N LEU A 760 -23.78 12.21 7.17
CA LEU A 760 -22.54 12.36 7.94
C LEU A 760 -21.55 13.28 7.21
N ASN A 761 -21.35 13.04 5.91
CA ASN A 761 -20.37 13.74 5.07
C ASN A 761 -21.05 14.35 3.82
N PRO A 762 -21.84 15.42 3.96
CA PRO A 762 -22.70 15.93 2.89
C PRO A 762 -21.94 16.69 1.81
N GLU A 763 -22.57 16.77 0.66
CA GLU A 763 -22.17 17.61 -0.47
C GLU A 763 -23.24 18.68 -0.72
N ILE A 764 -22.88 19.95 -0.55
CA ILE A 764 -23.82 21.07 -0.62
C ILE A 764 -23.52 21.95 -1.83
N GLN A 765 -24.57 22.31 -2.56
CA GLN A 765 -24.52 23.27 -3.65
C GLN A 765 -24.94 24.65 -3.13
N PHE A 766 -24.01 25.60 -3.11
CA PHE A 766 -24.30 26.99 -2.76
C PHE A 766 -24.73 27.78 -4.01
N GLU A 767 -25.54 28.81 -3.81
CA GLU A 767 -26.01 29.66 -4.92
C GLU A 767 -25.07 30.84 -5.19
N GLN A 768 -24.40 31.35 -4.15
CA GLN A 768 -23.65 32.61 -4.19
C GLN A 768 -22.21 32.40 -3.74
N TYR A 769 -21.31 33.25 -4.25
CA TYR A 769 -19.94 33.35 -3.75
C TYR A 769 -19.94 34.31 -2.56
N GLN A 770 -19.81 33.76 -1.36
CA GLN A 770 -19.74 34.50 -0.10
C GLN A 770 -19.15 33.63 1.00
N ASN A 771 -19.03 34.20 2.20
CA ASN A 771 -18.71 33.44 3.40
C ASN A 771 -19.93 32.65 3.88
N TYR A 772 -19.71 31.38 4.19
CA TYR A 772 -20.69 30.50 4.82
C TYR A 772 -20.14 29.97 6.14
N SER A 773 -21.04 29.65 7.07
CA SER A 773 -20.72 28.78 8.20
C SER A 773 -21.57 27.52 8.13
N ALA A 774 -20.97 26.38 8.48
CA ALA A 774 -21.62 25.09 8.57
C ALA A 774 -21.45 24.55 9.99
N THR A 775 -22.56 24.17 10.63
CA THR A 775 -22.55 23.54 11.96
C THR A 775 -23.02 22.10 11.82
N PHE A 776 -22.15 21.16 12.19
CA PHE A 776 -22.46 19.75 12.34
C PHE A 776 -22.91 19.48 13.77
N THR A 777 -23.92 18.64 13.94
CA THR A 777 -24.40 18.14 15.23
C THR A 777 -24.61 16.63 15.15
N GLN A 778 -23.87 15.90 15.98
CA GLN A 778 -24.11 14.49 16.28
C GLN A 778 -25.09 14.39 17.46
N THR A 779 -26.06 13.47 17.37
CA THR A 779 -26.94 13.11 18.49
C THR A 779 -26.86 11.60 18.71
N LYS A 780 -26.43 11.20 19.92
CA LYS A 780 -26.38 9.81 20.38
C LYS A 780 -27.78 9.28 20.67
N GLN A 781 -27.91 7.95 20.77
CA GLN A 781 -29.19 7.29 21.08
C GLN A 781 -29.79 7.75 22.42
N ASP A 782 -28.96 8.09 23.41
CA ASP A 782 -29.39 8.60 24.71
C ASP A 782 -29.77 10.10 24.72
N GLY A 783 -29.68 10.75 23.55
CA GLY A 783 -29.98 12.17 23.36
C GLY A 783 -28.80 13.11 23.65
N GLN A 784 -27.61 12.62 24.00
CA GLN A 784 -26.42 13.46 24.11
C GLN A 784 -26.05 14.05 22.74
N THR A 785 -25.81 15.36 22.71
CA THR A 785 -25.45 16.07 21.47
C THR A 785 -24.04 16.64 21.54
N ARG A 786 -23.32 16.60 20.43
CA ARG A 786 -22.05 17.31 20.23
C ARG A 786 -22.09 18.07 18.91
N SER A 787 -21.57 19.29 18.90
CA SER A 787 -21.56 20.13 17.69
C SER A 787 -20.21 20.76 17.44
N GLU A 788 -19.88 20.91 16.15
CA GLU A 788 -18.71 21.64 15.66
C GLU A 788 -19.13 22.61 14.55
N THR A 789 -18.43 23.73 14.41
CA THR A 789 -18.72 24.74 13.39
C THR A 789 -17.48 25.09 12.59
N ILE A 790 -17.63 25.15 11.27
CA ILE A 790 -16.59 25.58 10.34
C ILE A 790 -17.06 26.75 9.48
N THR A 791 -16.16 27.64 9.13
CA THR A 791 -16.38 28.71 8.16
C THR A 791 -15.67 28.40 6.84
N LEU A 792 -16.31 28.74 5.73
CA LEU A 792 -15.71 28.66 4.41
C LEU A 792 -16.00 29.93 3.61
N ASN A 793 -15.05 30.32 2.77
CA ASN A 793 -15.18 31.48 1.89
C ASN A 793 -15.26 31.00 0.44
N LEU A 794 -16.45 31.06 -0.16
CA LEU A 794 -16.62 30.76 -1.58
C LEU A 794 -16.38 32.01 -2.40
N THR A 795 -15.35 31.98 -3.23
CA THR A 795 -14.99 33.10 -4.11
C THR A 795 -15.15 32.71 -5.56
N LYS A 796 -15.56 33.68 -6.39
CA LYS A 796 -15.67 33.44 -7.82
C LYS A 796 -14.27 33.11 -8.38
N PRO A 797 -14.10 32.03 -9.17
CA PRO A 797 -12.81 31.66 -9.76
C PRO A 797 -12.18 32.80 -10.57
N VAL A 798 -10.85 32.83 -10.64
CA VAL A 798 -10.11 33.87 -11.39
C VAL A 798 -10.44 33.85 -12.89
N GLU A 799 -10.74 35.01 -13.47
CA GLU A 799 -11.11 35.16 -14.88
C GLU A 799 -10.36 36.32 -15.54
N ILE A 800 -9.76 36.07 -16.70
CA ILE A 800 -9.18 37.13 -17.57
C ILE A 800 -10.30 37.73 -18.43
N SER A 801 -10.67 38.99 -18.17
CA SER A 801 -11.68 39.71 -18.95
C SER A 801 -11.14 40.35 -20.21
N ALA A 802 -9.85 40.71 -20.23
CA ALA A 802 -9.21 41.24 -21.42
C ALA A 802 -7.74 40.81 -21.49
N PHE A 803 -7.31 40.44 -22.70
CA PHE A 803 -5.94 40.12 -23.04
C PHE A 803 -5.57 40.89 -24.31
N ASN A 804 -4.96 42.06 -24.11
CA ASN A 804 -4.68 43.02 -25.17
C ASN A 804 -3.19 43.02 -25.48
N VAL A 805 -2.85 42.90 -26.75
CA VAL A 805 -1.46 42.93 -27.21
C VAL A 805 -1.40 43.76 -28.48
N SER A 806 -0.40 44.65 -28.55
CA SER A 806 -0.08 45.44 -29.73
C SER A 806 1.41 45.41 -29.99
N HIS A 807 1.83 45.57 -31.25
CA HIS A 807 3.24 45.56 -31.60
C HIS A 807 3.58 46.47 -32.78
N ALA A 808 4.76 47.08 -32.74
CA ALA A 808 5.33 47.87 -33.82
C ALA A 808 6.87 47.83 -33.77
N ASN A 809 7.52 47.69 -34.93
CA ASN A 809 8.98 47.73 -35.08
C ASN A 809 9.74 46.84 -34.07
N GLY A 810 9.27 45.61 -33.87
CA GLY A 810 9.87 44.66 -32.93
C GLY A 810 9.54 44.87 -31.46
N VAL A 811 8.81 45.92 -31.10
CA VAL A 811 8.37 46.17 -29.72
C VAL A 811 6.94 45.70 -29.55
N LEU A 812 6.69 44.85 -28.57
CA LEU A 812 5.37 44.37 -28.15
C LEU A 812 5.01 45.02 -26.81
N THR A 813 3.78 45.52 -26.72
CA THR A 813 3.14 45.90 -25.45
C THR A 813 1.94 45.00 -25.20
N GLY A 814 1.82 44.50 -23.98
CA GLY A 814 0.74 43.63 -23.54
C GLY A 814 0.10 44.17 -22.27
N SER A 815 -1.22 44.05 -22.16
CA SER A 815 -1.96 44.28 -20.92
C SER A 815 -3.00 43.19 -20.69
N VAL A 816 -3.23 42.85 -19.42
CA VAL A 816 -4.28 41.91 -19.00
C VAL A 816 -5.19 42.58 -17.98
N GLU A 817 -6.49 42.31 -18.08
CA GLU A 817 -7.48 42.70 -17.08
C GLU A 817 -8.08 41.43 -16.45
N VAL A 818 -8.15 41.43 -15.12
CA VAL A 818 -8.68 40.33 -14.31
C VAL A 818 -10.03 40.77 -13.74
N SER A 819 -11.05 39.92 -13.86
CA SER A 819 -12.46 40.27 -13.52
C SER A 819 -13.06 39.47 -12.38
N ALA A 820 -12.35 38.45 -11.88
CA ALA A 820 -12.75 37.61 -10.76
C ALA A 820 -11.50 37.00 -10.09
N GLY A 821 -11.66 36.20 -9.03
CA GLY A 821 -10.57 35.69 -8.20
C GLY A 821 -10.23 36.62 -7.01
N LEU A 822 -9.29 36.19 -6.18
CA LEU A 822 -8.81 36.95 -5.03
C LEU A 822 -7.45 37.61 -5.28
N ALA A 823 -7.38 38.92 -5.09
CA ALA A 823 -6.12 39.66 -5.12
C ALA A 823 -5.27 39.39 -3.84
N PRO A 824 -3.92 39.49 -3.91
CA PRO A 824 -3.12 39.92 -5.05
C PRO A 824 -2.96 38.85 -6.13
N TYR A 825 -2.83 39.29 -7.40
CA TYR A 825 -2.60 38.42 -8.54
C TYR A 825 -1.10 38.32 -8.87
N GLU A 826 -0.62 37.12 -9.13
CA GLU A 826 0.67 36.85 -9.76
C GLU A 826 0.45 36.65 -11.27
N ILE A 827 0.90 37.62 -12.07
CA ILE A 827 0.67 37.64 -13.52
C ILE A 827 1.99 37.43 -14.23
N THR A 828 2.11 36.33 -14.95
CA THR A 828 3.30 35.98 -15.72
C THR A 828 2.98 35.91 -17.22
N TRP A 829 3.97 36.25 -18.03
CA TRP A 829 3.87 36.27 -19.49
C TRP A 829 5.00 35.46 -20.07
N ASP A 830 4.70 34.49 -20.95
CA ASP A 830 5.65 33.85 -21.85
C ASP A 830 5.51 34.49 -23.24
N LEU A 831 6.63 34.96 -23.78
CA LEU A 831 6.67 35.70 -25.03
C LEU A 831 7.04 34.84 -26.24
N GLY A 832 7.26 33.53 -26.05
CA GLY A 832 7.53 32.58 -27.12
C GLY A 832 8.91 32.72 -27.78
N ASP A 833 9.76 33.63 -27.31
CA ASP A 833 11.18 33.76 -27.70
C ASP A 833 12.16 33.30 -26.61
N GLY A 834 11.64 32.67 -25.56
CA GLY A 834 12.37 32.26 -24.36
C GLY A 834 12.36 33.29 -23.22
N SER A 835 11.79 34.49 -23.44
CA SER A 835 11.64 35.51 -22.40
C SER A 835 10.35 35.33 -21.60
N THR A 836 10.44 35.54 -20.29
CA THR A 836 9.27 35.66 -19.40
C THR A 836 9.23 37.02 -18.70
N LEU A 837 8.04 37.59 -18.54
CA LEU A 837 7.82 38.88 -17.85
C LEU A 837 6.72 38.75 -16.80
N VAL A 838 6.68 39.68 -15.85
CA VAL A 838 5.71 39.71 -14.75
C VAL A 838 5.01 41.08 -14.69
N GLY A 839 3.70 41.07 -14.40
CA GLY A 839 2.90 42.26 -14.15
C GLY A 839 1.68 42.41 -15.08
N GLU A 840 0.77 43.31 -14.72
CA GLU A 840 -0.46 43.58 -15.49
C GLU A 840 -0.17 44.18 -16.88
N ASN A 841 0.93 44.93 -17.00
CA ASN A 841 1.37 45.58 -18.23
C ASN A 841 2.83 45.23 -18.49
N ILE A 842 3.13 44.81 -19.72
CA ILE A 842 4.48 44.43 -20.14
C ILE A 842 4.92 45.19 -21.39
N THR A 843 6.22 45.28 -21.58
CA THR A 843 6.84 45.73 -22.83
C THR A 843 8.06 44.86 -23.12
N HIS A 844 8.16 44.36 -24.35
CA HIS A 844 9.28 43.52 -24.79
C HIS A 844 9.76 43.89 -26.17
N LYS A 845 11.06 43.72 -26.42
CA LYS A 845 11.68 43.98 -27.73
C LYS A 845 12.27 42.69 -28.30
N TYR A 846 11.69 42.22 -29.40
CA TYR A 846 12.20 41.07 -30.15
C TYR A 846 13.44 41.45 -30.96
N SER A 847 14.38 40.52 -31.05
CA SER A 847 15.62 40.69 -31.80
C SER A 847 15.50 40.29 -33.28
N LYS A 848 14.48 39.51 -33.63
CA LYS A 848 14.25 38.95 -34.97
C LYS A 848 12.77 38.95 -35.35
N ASN A 849 12.51 38.87 -36.65
CA ASN A 849 11.19 38.56 -37.19
C ASN A 849 10.79 37.15 -36.77
N GLY A 850 9.52 36.98 -36.42
CA GLY A 850 9.02 35.67 -36.06
C GLY A 850 7.53 35.69 -35.79
N THR A 851 6.97 34.50 -35.75
CA THR A 851 5.62 34.29 -35.26
C THR A 851 5.72 33.70 -33.87
N TYR A 852 5.23 34.43 -32.87
CA TYR A 852 5.39 34.12 -31.46
C TYR A 852 4.03 33.86 -30.83
N VAL A 853 3.93 32.82 -29.99
CA VAL A 853 2.74 32.55 -29.17
C VAL A 853 2.97 33.20 -27.82
N ILE A 854 2.13 34.17 -27.49
CA ILE A 854 2.19 34.90 -26.24
C ILE A 854 1.20 34.26 -25.29
N ILE A 855 1.66 33.82 -24.12
CA ILE A 855 0.83 33.20 -23.09
C ILE A 855 0.84 34.13 -21.87
N VAL A 856 -0.34 34.48 -21.36
CA VAL A 856 -0.48 35.14 -20.06
C VAL A 856 -1.09 34.15 -19.08
N SER A 857 -0.49 34.05 -17.91
CA SER A 857 -0.96 33.24 -16.79
C SER A 857 -1.23 34.15 -15.61
N VAL A 858 -2.47 34.13 -15.10
CA VAL A 858 -2.88 34.85 -13.91
C VAL A 858 -3.13 33.84 -12.81
N LYS A 859 -2.38 33.95 -11.73
CA LYS A 859 -2.58 33.19 -10.49
C LYS A 859 -3.15 34.11 -9.42
N ASP A 860 -4.19 33.69 -8.72
CA ASP A 860 -4.78 34.47 -7.64
C ASP A 860 -4.25 34.04 -6.25
N SER A 861 -4.71 34.69 -5.18
CA SER A 861 -4.24 34.37 -3.82
C SER A 861 -4.70 33.02 -3.28
N ASN A 862 -5.71 32.38 -3.91
CA ASN A 862 -6.11 31.01 -3.62
C ASN A 862 -5.29 29.98 -4.41
N ALA A 863 -4.28 30.45 -5.15
CA ALA A 863 -3.45 29.66 -6.05
C ALA A 863 -4.18 29.12 -7.29
N ASP A 864 -5.40 29.60 -7.59
CA ASP A 864 -6.09 29.28 -8.84
C ASP A 864 -5.36 29.92 -10.01
N VAL A 865 -5.19 29.20 -11.13
CA VAL A 865 -4.46 29.66 -12.31
C VAL A 865 -5.36 29.64 -13.54
N VAL A 866 -5.46 30.77 -14.22
CA VAL A 866 -6.07 30.88 -15.55
C VAL A 866 -5.04 31.32 -16.57
N THR A 867 -5.08 30.74 -17.78
CA THR A 867 -4.17 31.09 -18.86
C THR A 867 -4.93 31.48 -20.13
N GLN A 868 -4.37 32.42 -20.89
CA GLN A 868 -4.81 32.74 -22.25
C GLN A 868 -3.59 32.84 -23.17
N SER A 869 -3.77 32.46 -24.44
CA SER A 869 -2.69 32.54 -25.42
C SER A 869 -3.15 33.12 -26.75
N LYS A 870 -2.24 33.82 -27.44
CA LYS A 870 -2.49 34.38 -28.76
C LYS A 870 -1.21 34.51 -29.58
N GLN A 871 -1.31 34.20 -30.86
CA GLN A 871 -0.19 34.23 -31.80
C GLN A 871 -0.07 35.60 -32.48
N PHE A 872 1.16 36.13 -32.58
CA PHE A 872 1.47 37.39 -33.24
C PHE A 872 2.66 37.25 -34.19
N THR A 873 2.59 37.88 -35.36
CA THR A 873 3.72 37.99 -36.28
C THR A 873 4.45 39.31 -36.03
N ILE A 874 5.60 39.23 -35.37
CA ILE A 874 6.43 40.38 -35.02
C ILE A 874 7.42 40.66 -36.14
N THR A 875 7.45 41.92 -36.59
CA THR A 875 8.41 42.41 -37.58
C THR A 875 9.39 43.39 -36.92
N VAL A 876 10.67 43.05 -36.94
CA VAL A 876 11.82 43.84 -36.48
C VAL A 876 12.53 44.41 -37.73
N PRO A 877 12.70 45.73 -37.86
CA PRO A 877 13.43 46.34 -38.97
C PRO A 877 14.86 45.80 -39.08
N LEU A 878 15.33 45.55 -40.30
CA LEU A 878 16.72 45.17 -40.57
C LEU A 878 17.61 46.40 -40.40
N GLU A 879 18.68 46.29 -39.63
CA GLU A 879 19.67 47.36 -39.41
C GLU A 879 21.08 46.81 -39.57
N VAL A 880 21.98 47.59 -40.19
CA VAL A 880 23.40 47.23 -40.38
C VAL A 880 24.32 48.34 -39.90
N THR A 881 25.38 47.95 -39.19
CA THR A 881 26.51 48.84 -38.85
C THR A 881 27.83 48.23 -39.30
N THR A 882 28.81 49.05 -39.65
CA THR A 882 30.11 48.59 -40.18
C THR A 882 31.32 49.20 -39.47
N SER A 883 32.32 48.36 -39.22
CA SER A 883 33.64 48.74 -38.71
C SER A 883 34.72 48.41 -39.73
N LEU A 884 35.56 49.40 -40.05
CA LEU A 884 36.65 49.29 -41.02
C LEU A 884 37.97 49.66 -40.36
N SER A 885 39.03 48.89 -40.60
CA SER A 885 40.40 49.20 -40.21
C SER A 885 41.38 48.80 -41.30
N SER A 886 42.52 49.48 -41.40
CA SER A 886 43.53 49.19 -42.42
C SER A 886 44.91 48.96 -41.81
N ASN A 887 45.67 48.06 -42.42
CA ASN A 887 47.09 47.84 -42.13
C ASN A 887 47.84 47.76 -43.47
N GLN A 888 48.67 48.75 -43.73
CA GLN A 888 49.30 48.97 -45.02
C GLN A 888 48.25 49.03 -46.14
N LEU A 889 48.40 48.17 -47.17
CA LEU A 889 47.47 48.05 -48.28
C LEU A 889 46.29 47.10 -48.01
N SER A 890 46.16 46.53 -46.81
CA SER A 890 45.08 45.59 -46.47
C SER A 890 44.01 46.24 -45.59
N LEU A 891 42.74 46.05 -45.96
CA LEU A 891 41.54 46.40 -45.21
C LEU A 891 41.05 45.18 -44.44
N ASN A 892 40.61 45.39 -43.20
CA ASN A 892 39.72 44.49 -42.46
C ASN A 892 38.37 45.18 -42.28
N ALA A 893 37.31 44.56 -42.78
CA ALA A 893 35.94 45.05 -42.68
C ALA A 893 35.08 44.06 -41.90
N SER A 894 34.16 44.58 -41.09
CA SER A 894 33.17 43.76 -40.36
C SER A 894 31.82 44.46 -40.29
N ALA A 895 30.74 43.68 -40.41
CA ALA A 895 29.36 44.13 -40.32
C ALA A 895 28.65 43.48 -39.13
N ASN A 896 27.94 44.31 -38.37
CA ASN A 896 27.01 43.87 -37.35
C ASN A 896 25.59 44.13 -37.85
N VAL A 897 24.84 43.05 -38.05
CA VAL A 897 23.45 43.06 -38.51
C VAL A 897 22.53 42.71 -37.33
N SER A 898 21.46 43.48 -37.17
CA SER A 898 20.37 43.25 -36.20
C SER A 898 18.99 43.38 -36.86
N GLY A 899 17.97 42.71 -36.30
CA GLY A 899 16.61 42.72 -36.83
C GLY A 899 16.44 41.91 -38.12
N GLY A 900 15.27 41.89 -38.75
CA GLY A 900 14.99 40.93 -39.81
C GLY A 900 14.90 39.48 -39.30
N SER A 901 14.91 38.49 -40.19
CA SER A 901 14.77 37.05 -39.88
C SER A 901 15.95 36.44 -39.14
N GLY A 902 17.15 37.04 -39.25
CA GLY A 902 18.40 36.41 -38.80
C GLY A 902 19.14 35.63 -39.89
N ASN A 903 18.51 35.42 -41.06
CA ASN A 903 19.09 34.74 -42.20
C ASN A 903 19.51 35.76 -43.26
N TYR A 904 20.80 36.11 -43.30
CA TYR A 904 21.30 37.19 -44.14
C TYR A 904 22.37 36.71 -45.13
N ASP A 905 22.30 37.24 -46.34
CA ASP A 905 23.41 37.29 -47.27
C ASP A 905 24.11 38.65 -47.16
N ILE A 906 25.44 38.64 -47.01
CA ILE A 906 26.24 39.84 -46.77
C ILE A 906 27.34 39.92 -47.80
N SER A 907 27.31 40.98 -48.59
CA SER A 907 28.33 41.29 -49.59
C SER A 907 28.95 42.66 -49.33
N TRP A 908 30.15 42.84 -49.86
CA TRP A 908 30.96 44.03 -49.73
C TRP A 908 31.45 44.48 -51.09
N GLU A 909 31.43 45.79 -51.33
CA GLU A 909 32.10 46.43 -52.45
C GLU A 909 33.21 47.32 -51.89
N PHE A 910 34.46 47.09 -52.31
CA PHE A 910 35.62 47.79 -51.72
C PHE A 910 35.92 49.14 -52.38
N GLY A 911 35.20 49.51 -53.43
CA GLY A 911 35.36 50.79 -54.13
C GLY A 911 36.51 50.85 -55.14
N ASP A 912 37.24 49.75 -55.34
CA ASP A 912 38.27 49.58 -56.38
C ASP A 912 37.83 48.62 -57.52
N GLY A 913 36.56 48.21 -57.50
CA GLY A 913 35.97 47.25 -58.43
C GLY A 913 35.95 45.79 -57.93
N ASN A 914 36.60 45.49 -56.81
CA ASN A 914 36.55 44.16 -56.18
C ASN A 914 35.45 44.06 -55.11
N THR A 915 35.02 42.82 -54.84
CA THR A 915 33.95 42.50 -53.89
C THR A 915 34.39 41.45 -52.86
N GLY A 916 33.72 41.42 -51.71
CA GLY A 916 33.88 40.39 -50.69
C GLY A 916 32.53 39.91 -50.16
N THR A 917 32.53 38.82 -49.39
CA THR A 917 31.30 38.26 -48.78
C THR A 917 31.54 37.87 -47.32
N GLY A 918 30.46 37.78 -46.54
CA GLY A 918 30.48 37.34 -45.13
C GLY A 918 30.48 38.50 -44.13
N ARG A 919 30.23 38.17 -42.85
CA ARG A 919 30.15 39.17 -41.75
C ARG A 919 31.48 39.91 -41.52
N SER A 920 32.60 39.27 -41.82
CA SER A 920 33.93 39.88 -41.82
C SER A 920 34.68 39.48 -43.08
N THR A 921 35.45 40.41 -43.63
CA THR A 921 36.22 40.20 -44.85
C THR A 921 37.48 41.04 -44.85
N THR A 922 38.48 40.62 -45.62
CA THR A 922 39.74 41.35 -45.80
C THR A 922 40.02 41.58 -47.27
N HIS A 923 40.54 42.75 -47.62
CA HIS A 923 40.85 43.09 -49.01
C HIS A 923 42.18 43.82 -49.14
N ALA A 924 43.00 43.42 -50.11
CA ALA A 924 44.28 44.06 -50.39
C ALA A 924 44.16 44.96 -51.62
N TYR A 925 44.42 46.25 -51.44
CA TYR A 925 44.45 47.22 -52.53
C TYR A 925 45.80 47.20 -53.23
N THR A 926 45.82 47.47 -54.53
CA THR A 926 47.07 47.58 -55.30
C THR A 926 47.73 48.94 -55.19
N ALA A 927 46.98 49.97 -54.74
CA ALA A 927 47.45 51.34 -54.59
C ALA A 927 46.93 52.01 -53.31
N THR A 928 47.71 52.95 -52.78
CA THR A 928 47.28 53.82 -51.69
C THR A 928 46.21 54.79 -52.16
N GLY A 929 45.19 55.05 -51.34
CA GLY A 929 44.07 55.92 -51.71
C GLY A 929 42.95 55.93 -50.66
N THR A 930 41.95 56.77 -50.88
CA THR A 930 40.69 56.76 -50.12
C THR A 930 39.67 55.93 -50.88
N TYR A 931 39.15 54.88 -50.25
CA TYR A 931 38.18 53.96 -50.86
C TYR A 931 36.86 54.02 -50.11
N SER A 932 35.74 54.01 -50.84
CA SER A 932 34.39 53.88 -50.28
C SER A 932 34.03 52.42 -50.22
N VAL A 933 33.94 51.88 -49.00
CA VAL A 933 33.57 50.48 -48.76
C VAL A 933 32.09 50.42 -48.44
N THR A 934 31.33 49.68 -49.25
CA THR A 934 29.89 49.49 -49.08
C THR A 934 29.62 48.06 -48.61
N VAL A 935 28.83 47.89 -47.55
CA VAL A 935 28.21 46.61 -47.22
C VAL A 935 26.78 46.59 -47.72
N ILE A 936 26.35 45.47 -48.28
CA ILE A 936 24.98 45.19 -48.68
C ILE A 936 24.54 43.94 -47.94
N VAL A 937 23.48 44.06 -47.14
CA VAL A 937 22.90 42.97 -46.36
C VAL A 937 21.51 42.69 -46.90
N THR A 938 21.29 41.47 -47.39
CA THR A 938 19.98 41.00 -47.83
C THR A 938 19.44 39.99 -46.83
N ASP A 939 18.28 40.26 -46.25
CA ASP A 939 17.53 39.26 -45.49
C ASP A 939 16.88 38.27 -46.48
N LEU A 940 17.33 37.03 -46.45
CA LEU A 940 16.97 36.02 -47.45
C LEU A 940 15.52 35.55 -47.32
N ASP A 941 14.93 35.69 -46.14
CA ASP A 941 13.55 35.24 -45.88
C ASP A 941 12.52 36.33 -46.22
N THR A 942 12.91 37.60 -46.12
CA THR A 942 12.01 38.74 -46.43
C THR A 942 12.36 39.50 -47.71
N ASN A 943 13.50 39.21 -48.34
CA ASN A 943 14.09 39.94 -49.47
C ASN A 943 14.33 41.44 -49.22
N LYS A 944 14.36 41.88 -47.96
CA LYS A 944 14.72 43.26 -47.62
C LYS A 944 16.24 43.44 -47.72
N VAL A 945 16.66 44.56 -48.29
CA VAL A 945 18.07 44.89 -48.49
C VAL A 945 18.39 46.18 -47.74
N GLU A 946 19.43 46.14 -46.91
CA GLU A 946 20.02 47.31 -46.27
C GLU A 946 21.44 47.51 -46.77
N THR A 947 21.82 48.77 -46.99
CA THR A 947 23.12 49.12 -47.57
C THR A 947 23.76 50.25 -46.79
N LEU A 948 25.04 50.10 -46.43
CA LEU A 948 25.80 51.13 -45.72
C LEU A 948 27.19 51.31 -46.33
N SER A 949 27.54 52.55 -46.66
CA SER A 949 28.85 52.92 -47.22
C SER A 949 29.67 53.75 -46.23
N LYS A 950 30.96 53.42 -46.09
CA LYS A 950 31.92 54.17 -45.26
C LYS A 950 33.28 54.26 -45.96
N THR A 951 33.91 55.43 -45.89
CA THR A 951 35.22 55.66 -46.52
C THR A 951 36.38 55.34 -45.59
N ILE A 952 37.46 54.75 -46.11
CA ILE A 952 38.72 54.50 -45.38
C ILE A 952 39.94 54.88 -46.22
N ASN A 953 40.99 55.38 -45.56
CA ASN A 953 42.28 55.70 -46.18
C ASN A 953 43.25 54.53 -46.06
N ILE A 954 43.86 54.14 -47.18
CA ILE A 954 44.82 53.03 -47.32
C ILE A 954 46.18 53.60 -47.70
N SER A 955 47.24 53.31 -46.92
CA SER A 955 48.59 53.87 -47.12
C SER A 955 49.69 52.83 -46.83
N GLN A 956 50.84 52.88 -47.52
CA GLN A 956 52.01 52.05 -47.21
C GLN A 956 52.88 52.69 -46.12
N GLN A 957 53.44 51.91 -45.20
CA GLN A 957 54.44 52.39 -44.22
C GLN A 957 55.87 52.29 -44.79
N GLN A 958 56.69 53.33 -44.57
CA GLN A 958 58.10 53.37 -44.96
C GLN A 958 58.98 52.61 -43.93
N GLN A 959 59.81 51.66 -44.40
CA GLN A 959 60.78 50.94 -43.56
C GLN A 959 62.00 51.83 -43.22
N SER A 960 62.19 52.15 -41.94
CA SER A 960 63.44 52.69 -41.38
C SER A 960 64.26 51.57 -40.73
N GLY A 961 65.55 51.48 -41.10
CA GLY A 961 66.48 50.41 -40.73
C GLY A 961 66.80 50.28 -39.24
N SER A 962 67.17 49.05 -38.87
CA SER A 962 67.57 48.58 -37.55
C SER A 962 68.81 49.31 -36.99
N GLY A 963 68.67 49.85 -35.78
CA GLY A 963 69.75 50.29 -34.91
C GLY A 963 69.78 49.49 -33.61
N SER A 964 70.67 48.48 -33.60
CA SER A 964 71.54 48.02 -32.51
C SER A 964 71.04 48.00 -31.04
N SER A 965 70.97 46.76 -30.54
CA SER A 965 71.64 46.26 -29.33
C SER A 965 71.18 46.68 -27.92
N GLY A 966 71.02 45.64 -27.09
CA GLY A 966 70.88 45.73 -25.64
C GLY A 966 69.39 45.71 -25.27
N SER A 967 68.94 44.94 -24.30
CA SER A 967 69.63 44.36 -23.17
C SER A 967 68.58 43.50 -22.46
N LEU A 968 68.97 42.29 -22.12
CA LEU A 968 68.75 41.63 -20.83
C LEU A 968 67.45 41.95 -20.06
N PHE A 969 66.60 40.95 -19.85
CA PHE A 969 66.45 40.27 -18.55
C PHE A 969 65.36 39.21 -18.66
N PHE A 970 65.76 37.95 -18.83
CA PHE A 970 64.97 36.79 -18.45
C PHE A 970 65.77 36.06 -17.37
N VAL A 971 65.74 36.55 -16.13
CA VAL A 971 65.82 35.67 -14.96
C VAL A 971 65.23 36.37 -13.72
N LEU A 972 64.46 35.57 -12.95
CA LEU A 972 64.41 35.50 -11.49
C LEU A 972 63.20 36.12 -10.74
N PHE A 973 62.62 35.22 -9.93
CA PHE A 973 61.79 35.39 -8.73
C PHE A 973 60.30 35.75 -8.86
N ALA A 974 59.50 34.66 -8.82
CA ALA A 974 58.68 34.27 -7.69
C ALA A 974 57.79 35.31 -6.97
N SER A 975 56.56 34.84 -6.81
CA SER A 975 55.70 34.97 -5.62
C SER A 975 55.03 36.31 -5.31
N ILE A 976 53.68 36.18 -5.29
CA ILE A 976 52.74 36.76 -4.32
C ILE A 976 52.41 38.23 -4.57
N PHE A 977 51.11 38.57 -4.65
CA PHE A 977 50.50 39.43 -3.63
C PHE A 977 48.97 39.27 -3.57
N ILE A 978 48.56 38.86 -2.36
CA ILE A 978 47.23 38.80 -1.75
C ILE A 978 46.81 40.26 -1.44
N ILE A 979 45.55 40.71 -1.29
CA ILE A 979 44.69 40.74 -0.08
C ILE A 979 43.55 41.74 -0.44
N ARG A 980 42.26 41.44 -0.27
CA ARG A 980 41.50 41.66 0.98
C ARG A 980 40.13 40.96 0.95
N ARG A 981 39.92 40.07 1.91
CA ARG A 981 38.82 40.19 2.88
C ARG A 981 39.34 39.72 4.24
N ILE A 982 39.38 40.65 5.18
CA ILE A 982 39.11 40.35 6.59
C ILE A 982 37.68 40.80 6.79
N GLN A 983 36.85 39.85 7.20
CA GLN A 983 35.49 39.96 7.74
C GLN A 983 34.41 40.54 6.81
#